data_AF-A0A1Q4GC20-F1
#
_entry.id   AF-A0A1Q4GC20-F1
#
_cell.length_a   1.000
_cell.length_b   1.000
_cell.length_c   1.000
_cell.angle_alpha   90.00
_cell.angle_beta   90.00
_cell.angle_gamma   90.00
#
_symmetry.space_group_name_H-M   'P 1'
#
loop_
_entity.id
_entity.type
_entity.pdbx_description
1 polymer ?
#
loop_
_entity_poly.entity_id
_entity_poly.type
_entity_poly.pdbx_seq_one_letter_code
_entity_poly.pdbx_strand_id
1 'polypeptide(L)'
;MIVFRYRLYIIYFLIFFYPFYLRADTTDFVTNGFDLAEQQYALLYKAHKDLTKYPRSGDPSGKTTFTDIRDWTGGFWPGCLWYVFEYTGDDQWRDAALKWTNSLRQNQFNTHHHDIGFVMNCSYGNAYRLTGDTTFKSILIQSAKSLLTRFNPKVGAIKSWNTFSSWDSKHKYEFPVIIDNMMNLELLFLASKLSGDSVYRNAAIRHAETTLKNQYRPDYSSYHVVTYDPNTGAVLSRETAQGFSDNSAWARGQAWGLYGFVVMYRETKDPKFLQAALKMADFYAQHPRLPDDGVPLWDFDVDQAGFIPNWDYRKEDFGTTPRDASAAAVTASALLELVEYMEPGQQQDYLDLAEKILRSLGSPKYASEVGGNGLFILKHSVGSIPHKGEIDVPLVYADYYYLEALTRWNKRRHRLAQLMKEWQEMNKQKARALQDFQQQKFGLFIHWGLYAIPAGIWNGQRIEDLGSPSVAEWIQLVAKIPRSTYARLANQFSPQSFDADNIVKMAKDAGMKYLVVTSKHHDGFALYGSKVSSFNSKQATPFKRDIIQELYDACLRHKLDFGVYYSQNIDWRDGSDAQYKVTKAQHDLAHTKTDAFGANLWDPSKNSFASYLNEKAIPQVKEILTRFKQLKYIWFDMPGLMTAEQSFRFYKTVYDCNPHVIVSERIGNGMGDYAIPGDNRIPDPSEHFNQPWEAIGTFNHSWGYKSYDHDWKNVDELRYWLLEIVSKGGNYMLNIGPDAQGNVPVPVKKNLAILGKWLRLNGEAIYGTSPWTTAHEGPTAIRITDTEQREREGFKASFTASDFWFTQKNDFVYAMALVVPKGGIVNVKSLNQSKAKVKSVEILGFGQVDFQQDDHGLQLKLPKKIENNSLGYALKIKLG
;
A
#
# COMPACT_ATOMS: atom_id res chain seq x y z
N MET A 1 27.15 3.38 -17.72
CA MET A 1 27.07 4.67 -18.46
C MET A 1 25.61 5.09 -18.55
N ILE A 2 25.07 5.67 -17.47
CA ILE A 2 23.81 6.41 -17.53
C ILE A 2 24.01 7.70 -16.75
N VAL A 3 24.40 8.72 -17.51
CA VAL A 3 24.17 10.12 -17.16
C VAL A 3 22.65 10.25 -16.98
N PHE A 4 22.18 10.61 -15.79
CA PHE A 4 20.87 11.25 -15.65
C PHE A 4 20.93 12.53 -16.47
N ARG A 5 20.54 12.45 -17.75
CA ARG A 5 20.26 13.61 -18.58
C ARG A 5 18.98 14.23 -18.04
N TYR A 6 19.13 15.09 -17.03
CA TYR A 6 18.18 16.17 -16.81
C TYR A 6 18.14 16.99 -18.10
N ARG A 7 17.09 16.81 -18.90
CA ARG A 7 16.69 17.84 -19.86
C ARG A 7 16.15 18.99 -19.01
N LEU A 8 16.91 20.09 -18.96
CA LEU A 8 16.39 21.39 -18.56
C LEU A 8 15.16 21.69 -19.43
N TYR A 9 13.97 21.58 -18.87
CA TYR A 9 12.86 22.41 -19.28
C TYR A 9 12.91 23.64 -18.39
N ILE A 10 13.45 24.74 -18.91
CA ILE A 10 13.26 26.07 -18.34
C ILE A 10 11.78 26.37 -18.51
N ILE A 11 11.00 26.07 -17.48
CA ILE A 11 9.64 26.60 -17.33
C ILE A 11 9.80 27.80 -16.41
N TYR A 12 9.61 28.99 -16.97
CA TYR A 12 9.47 30.22 -16.19
C TYR A 12 8.31 30.04 -15.21
N PHE A 13 8.61 29.86 -13.92
CA PHE A 13 7.63 30.00 -12.85
C PHE A 13 7.34 31.49 -12.65
N LEU A 14 6.36 32.01 -13.40
CA LEU A 14 5.63 33.19 -12.98
C LEU A 14 4.79 32.79 -11.77
N ILE A 15 5.20 33.26 -10.60
CA ILE A 15 4.45 33.14 -9.35
C ILE A 15 3.18 33.99 -9.49
N PHE A 16 2.09 33.38 -9.93
CA PHE A 16 0.75 33.86 -9.63
C PHE A 16 0.28 33.15 -8.36
N PHE A 17 0.26 33.88 -7.25
CA PHE A 17 -0.55 33.51 -6.09
C PHE A 17 -2.01 33.49 -6.53
N TYR A 18 -2.51 32.31 -6.91
CA TYR A 18 -3.94 32.06 -6.99
C TYR A 18 -4.39 31.60 -5.60
N PRO A 19 -5.33 32.29 -4.95
CA PRO A 19 -5.93 31.74 -3.74
C PRO A 19 -6.63 30.44 -4.14
N PHE A 20 -6.27 29.36 -3.45
CA PHE A 20 -6.92 28.06 -3.57
C PHE A 20 -8.34 28.17 -2.98
N TYR A 21 -9.23 28.85 -3.71
CA TYR A 21 -10.65 28.62 -3.56
C TYR A 21 -10.92 27.28 -4.23
N LEU A 22 -11.27 26.29 -3.42
CA LEU A 22 -11.98 25.08 -3.85
C LEU A 22 -13.21 25.54 -4.65
N ARG A 23 -13.07 25.67 -5.97
CA ARG A 23 -14.20 25.59 -6.88
C ARG A 23 -14.52 24.10 -6.96
N ALA A 24 -15.65 23.70 -6.40
CA ALA A 24 -16.23 22.40 -6.70
C ALA A 24 -16.28 22.28 -8.23
N ASP A 25 -15.55 21.30 -8.77
CA ASP A 25 -15.66 20.96 -10.18
C ASP A 25 -17.07 20.38 -10.35
N THR A 26 -17.97 21.14 -10.98
CA THR A 26 -19.36 20.73 -11.24
C THR A 26 -19.46 19.57 -12.25
N THR A 27 -18.33 18.95 -12.62
CA THR A 27 -18.23 17.80 -13.53
C THR A 27 -18.01 16.45 -12.84
N ASP A 28 -17.95 16.39 -11.50
CA ASP A 28 -17.83 15.10 -10.80
C ASP A 28 -19.18 14.38 -10.69
N PHE A 29 -19.33 13.28 -11.44
CA PHE A 29 -20.57 12.48 -11.46
C PHE A 29 -20.91 11.84 -10.11
N VAL A 30 -19.92 11.67 -9.22
CA VAL A 30 -20.15 11.23 -7.84
C VAL A 30 -20.91 12.30 -7.07
N THR A 31 -20.39 13.52 -7.07
CA THR A 31 -21.01 14.66 -6.40
C THR A 31 -22.42 14.89 -6.93
N ASN A 32 -22.59 14.93 -8.25
CA ASN A 32 -23.90 15.12 -8.87
C ASN A 32 -24.91 14.02 -8.47
N GLY A 33 -24.46 12.77 -8.36
CA GLY A 33 -25.31 11.66 -7.93
C GLY A 33 -25.77 11.79 -6.47
N PHE A 34 -24.86 12.14 -5.56
CA PHE A 34 -25.20 12.37 -4.15
C PHE A 34 -26.01 13.65 -3.93
N ASP A 35 -25.71 14.73 -4.64
CA ASP A 35 -26.49 15.98 -4.58
C ASP A 35 -27.94 15.74 -5.01
N LEU A 36 -28.15 14.95 -6.07
CA LEU A 36 -29.49 14.55 -6.51
C LEU A 36 -30.19 13.68 -5.45
N ALA A 37 -29.47 12.72 -4.85
CA ALA A 37 -30.00 11.87 -3.80
C ALA A 37 -30.45 12.68 -2.58
N GLU A 38 -29.63 13.62 -2.11
CA GLU A 38 -29.97 14.51 -0.99
C GLU A 38 -31.24 15.32 -1.28
N GLN A 39 -31.33 15.91 -2.48
CA GLN A 39 -32.47 16.73 -2.87
C GLN A 39 -33.76 15.90 -2.98
N GLN A 40 -33.71 14.75 -3.66
CA GLN A 40 -34.86 13.85 -3.80
C GLN A 40 -35.30 13.30 -2.44
N TYR A 41 -34.36 12.82 -1.63
CA TYR A 41 -34.67 12.19 -0.35
C TYR A 41 -35.08 13.20 0.71
N ALA A 42 -34.65 14.46 0.62
CA ALA A 42 -35.13 15.50 1.52
C ALA A 42 -36.61 15.77 1.28
N LEU A 43 -37.02 15.81 0.01
CA LEU A 43 -38.43 15.91 -0.38
C LEU A 43 -39.22 14.67 0.06
N LEU A 44 -38.71 13.46 -0.19
CA LEU A 44 -39.40 12.22 0.14
C LEU A 44 -39.53 12.05 1.66
N TYR A 45 -38.45 12.28 2.39
CA TYR A 45 -38.45 12.22 3.85
C TYR A 45 -39.37 13.28 4.44
N LYS A 46 -39.50 14.48 3.85
CA LYS A 46 -40.45 15.51 4.29
C LYS A 46 -41.90 15.10 4.01
N ALA A 47 -42.18 14.54 2.84
CA ALA A 47 -43.52 14.15 2.40
C ALA A 47 -44.04 12.89 3.10
N HIS A 48 -43.16 11.97 3.51
CA HIS A 48 -43.55 10.66 4.05
C HIS A 48 -42.87 10.34 5.38
N LYS A 49 -43.66 10.17 6.44
CA LYS A 49 -43.21 9.91 7.81
C LYS A 49 -43.76 8.61 8.43
N ASP A 50 -44.63 7.90 7.72
CA ASP A 50 -45.21 6.65 8.22
C ASP A 50 -44.18 5.51 8.12
N LEU A 51 -43.63 5.13 9.28
CA LEU A 51 -42.60 4.10 9.43
C LEU A 51 -43.10 2.67 9.17
N THR A 52 -44.39 2.49 8.87
CA THR A 52 -44.96 1.19 8.48
C THR A 52 -45.03 1.02 6.95
N LYS A 53 -44.73 2.09 6.20
CA LYS A 53 -44.81 2.14 4.73
C LYS A 53 -43.47 2.55 4.15
N TYR A 54 -42.82 1.66 3.40
CA TYR A 54 -41.48 1.87 2.86
C TYR A 54 -41.53 2.21 1.37
N PRO A 55 -40.80 3.24 0.89
CA PRO A 55 -40.70 3.53 -0.53
C PRO A 55 -40.22 2.31 -1.31
N ARG A 56 -40.90 1.99 -2.42
CA ARG A 56 -40.59 0.81 -3.23
C ARG A 56 -40.33 1.14 -4.70
N SER A 57 -41.28 1.81 -5.34
CA SER A 57 -41.24 2.12 -6.78
C SER A 57 -42.08 3.35 -7.13
N GLY A 58 -42.36 3.59 -8.41
CA GLY A 58 -43.26 4.61 -8.93
C GLY A 58 -44.54 4.00 -9.51
N ASP A 59 -45.66 4.70 -9.36
CA ASP A 59 -46.90 4.36 -10.08
C ASP A 59 -46.89 4.95 -11.51
N PRO A 60 -47.84 4.56 -12.39
CA PRO A 60 -47.91 5.13 -13.74
C PRO A 60 -48.14 6.65 -13.81
N SER A 61 -48.51 7.30 -12.70
CA SER A 61 -48.64 8.75 -12.58
C SER A 61 -47.35 9.44 -12.10
N GLY A 62 -46.28 8.67 -11.86
CA GLY A 62 -44.99 9.15 -11.40
C GLY A 62 -44.91 9.41 -9.89
N LYS A 63 -45.86 8.90 -9.09
CA LYS A 63 -45.85 9.04 -7.62
C LYS A 63 -45.18 7.85 -6.95
N THR A 64 -44.58 8.07 -5.78
CA THR A 64 -44.00 7.01 -4.95
C THR A 64 -45.06 6.00 -4.53
N THR A 65 -44.78 4.72 -4.76
CA THR A 65 -45.52 3.59 -4.20
C THR A 65 -44.78 3.06 -2.97
N PHE A 66 -45.57 2.52 -2.03
CA PHE A 66 -45.06 2.06 -0.75
C PHE A 66 -45.41 0.60 -0.52
N THR A 67 -44.53 -0.09 0.18
CA THR A 67 -44.69 -1.47 0.64
C THR A 67 -44.75 -1.53 2.16
N ASP A 68 -45.14 -2.67 2.73
CA ASP A 68 -45.16 -2.85 4.18
C ASP A 68 -43.79 -3.29 4.73
N ILE A 69 -43.68 -3.29 6.06
CA ILE A 69 -42.43 -3.56 6.78
C ILE A 69 -41.87 -4.97 6.54
N ARG A 70 -42.69 -5.95 6.16
CA ARG A 70 -42.27 -7.35 5.98
C ARG A 70 -41.83 -7.64 4.55
N ASP A 71 -42.02 -6.70 3.63
CA ASP A 71 -41.62 -6.87 2.25
C ASP A 71 -40.10 -6.85 2.09
N TRP A 72 -39.63 -7.59 1.09
CA TRP A 72 -38.20 -7.82 0.87
C TRP A 72 -37.42 -6.55 0.51
N THR A 73 -38.08 -5.50 0.00
CA THR A 73 -37.40 -4.25 -0.35
C THR A 73 -37.25 -3.27 0.83
N GLY A 74 -37.81 -3.59 2.01
CA GLY A 74 -37.89 -2.65 3.13
C GLY A 74 -36.53 -2.16 3.65
N GLY A 75 -35.46 -2.93 3.46
CA GLY A 75 -34.11 -2.57 3.91
C GLY A 75 -33.39 -1.53 3.04
N PHE A 76 -33.80 -1.34 1.78
CA PHE A 76 -33.06 -0.50 0.84
C PHE A 76 -33.25 0.99 1.13
N TRP A 77 -34.45 1.44 1.49
CA TRP A 77 -34.70 2.85 1.83
C TRP A 77 -33.81 3.38 2.96
N PRO A 78 -33.80 2.78 4.17
CA PRO A 78 -32.84 3.18 5.21
C PRO A 78 -31.38 3.00 4.75
N GLY A 79 -31.11 2.02 3.89
CA GLY A 79 -29.80 1.83 3.27
C GLY A 79 -29.34 3.02 2.40
N CYS A 80 -30.23 3.58 1.57
CA CYS A 80 -29.95 4.79 0.79
C CYS A 80 -29.60 5.96 1.70
N LEU A 81 -30.36 6.15 2.78
CA LEU A 81 -30.09 7.21 3.77
C LEU A 81 -28.73 7.02 4.46
N TRP A 82 -28.33 5.78 4.74
CA TRP A 82 -26.99 5.48 5.27
C TRP A 82 -25.87 5.83 4.29
N TYR A 83 -26.04 5.59 2.99
CA TYR A 83 -25.04 5.98 1.99
C TYR A 83 -24.95 7.50 1.83
N VAL A 84 -26.08 8.20 1.87
CA VAL A 84 -26.07 9.68 1.88
C VAL A 84 -25.35 10.21 3.12
N PHE A 85 -25.57 9.62 4.30
CA PHE A 85 -24.80 9.97 5.50
C PHE A 85 -23.30 9.67 5.35
N GLU A 86 -22.94 8.49 4.84
CA GLU A 86 -21.54 8.10 4.64
C GLU A 86 -20.79 9.08 3.72
N TYR A 87 -21.47 9.61 2.71
CA TYR A 87 -20.89 10.59 1.79
C TYR A 87 -20.80 11.99 2.38
N THR A 88 -21.88 12.47 3.00
CA THR A 88 -22.02 13.87 3.45
C THR A 88 -21.43 14.12 4.84
N GLY A 89 -21.45 13.11 5.71
CA GLY A 89 -21.18 13.25 7.14
C GLY A 89 -22.24 14.03 7.92
N ASP A 90 -23.40 14.33 7.32
CA ASP A 90 -24.45 15.13 7.96
C ASP A 90 -25.36 14.25 8.85
N ASP A 91 -25.35 14.58 10.14
CA ASP A 91 -26.10 13.91 11.20
C ASP A 91 -27.62 13.84 10.94
N GLN A 92 -28.20 14.75 10.15
CA GLN A 92 -29.63 14.66 9.80
C GLN A 92 -29.96 13.37 9.05
N TRP A 93 -29.03 12.92 8.17
CA TRP A 93 -29.19 11.70 7.39
C TRP A 93 -28.93 10.47 8.23
N ARG A 94 -27.95 10.52 9.14
CA ARG A 94 -27.73 9.47 10.16
C ARG A 94 -29.00 9.24 10.97
N ASP A 95 -29.60 10.31 11.49
CA ASP A 95 -30.75 10.23 12.37
C ASP A 95 -32.00 9.73 11.63
N ALA A 96 -32.19 10.17 10.39
CA ALA A 96 -33.23 9.64 9.51
C ALA A 96 -33.02 8.15 9.20
N ALA A 97 -31.81 7.75 8.80
CA ALA A 97 -31.47 6.37 8.50
C ALA A 97 -31.67 5.45 9.72
N LEU A 98 -31.23 5.89 10.90
CA LEU A 98 -31.40 5.17 12.16
C LEU A 98 -32.89 4.99 12.51
N LYS A 99 -33.71 6.03 12.32
CA LYS A 99 -35.16 5.96 12.58
C LYS A 99 -35.85 4.89 11.73
N TRP A 100 -35.59 4.89 10.41
CA TRP A 100 -36.17 3.91 9.48
C TRP A 100 -35.57 2.49 9.63
N THR A 101 -34.30 2.39 10.02
CA THR A 101 -33.65 1.11 10.36
C THR A 101 -34.30 0.49 11.59
N ASN A 102 -34.52 1.31 12.64
CA ASN A 102 -35.08 0.83 13.90
C ASN A 102 -36.54 0.35 13.77
N SER A 103 -37.34 0.93 12.87
CA SER A 103 -38.69 0.40 12.64
C SER A 103 -38.67 -1.03 12.09
N LEU A 104 -37.65 -1.43 11.31
CA LEU A 104 -37.50 -2.80 10.80
C LEU A 104 -37.18 -3.85 11.89
N ARG A 105 -37.01 -3.48 13.17
CA ARG A 105 -36.51 -4.37 14.23
C ARG A 105 -37.23 -5.72 14.33
N GLN A 106 -38.54 -5.76 14.09
CA GLN A 106 -39.32 -7.00 14.19
C GLN A 106 -39.00 -8.02 13.08
N ASN A 107 -38.39 -7.59 11.98
CA ASN A 107 -37.94 -8.48 10.91
C ASN A 107 -36.83 -9.44 11.36
N GLN A 108 -36.11 -9.18 12.45
CA GLN A 108 -35.13 -10.14 12.96
C GLN A 108 -35.72 -11.54 13.27
N PHE A 109 -37.05 -11.64 13.42
CA PHE A 109 -37.78 -12.90 13.65
C PHE A 109 -38.51 -13.43 12.41
N ASN A 110 -38.32 -12.80 11.23
CA ASN A 110 -39.01 -13.19 10.01
C ASN A 110 -38.33 -14.41 9.37
N THR A 111 -39.05 -15.54 9.34
CA THR A 111 -38.61 -16.82 8.75
C THR A 111 -39.34 -17.16 7.44
N HIS A 112 -40.22 -16.27 6.96
CA HIS A 112 -41.15 -16.56 5.87
C HIS A 112 -40.49 -16.62 4.49
N HIS A 113 -39.42 -15.85 4.28
CA HIS A 113 -38.69 -15.78 3.02
C HIS A 113 -37.20 -15.51 3.26
N HIS A 114 -36.39 -15.75 2.23
CA HIS A 114 -34.93 -15.68 2.29
C HIS A 114 -34.37 -14.25 2.26
N ASP A 115 -35.10 -13.29 1.70
CA ASP A 115 -34.67 -11.89 1.54
C ASP A 115 -34.49 -11.12 2.85
N ILE A 116 -34.67 -11.78 3.99
CA ILE A 116 -34.34 -11.19 5.28
C ILE A 116 -32.86 -10.78 5.38
N GLY A 117 -31.99 -11.42 4.57
CA GLY A 117 -30.62 -10.97 4.35
C GLY A 117 -30.56 -9.54 3.82
N PHE A 118 -31.25 -9.22 2.72
CA PHE A 118 -31.35 -7.86 2.20
C PHE A 118 -31.93 -6.89 3.23
N VAL A 119 -33.11 -7.22 3.77
CA VAL A 119 -33.85 -6.31 4.66
C VAL A 119 -32.97 -5.88 5.84
N MET A 120 -32.25 -6.82 6.45
CA MET A 120 -31.49 -6.56 7.66
C MET A 120 -30.05 -6.12 7.37
N ASN A 121 -29.40 -6.62 6.32
CA ASN A 121 -28.00 -6.26 6.04
C ASN A 121 -27.89 -4.87 5.37
N CYS A 122 -28.79 -4.52 4.45
CA CYS A 122 -28.81 -3.19 3.84
C CYS A 122 -29.17 -2.07 4.83
N SER A 123 -29.88 -2.40 5.91
CA SER A 123 -30.27 -1.46 6.97
C SER A 123 -29.34 -1.55 8.20
N TYR A 124 -29.55 -2.54 9.07
CA TYR A 124 -28.75 -2.75 10.29
C TYR A 124 -27.29 -3.08 10.01
N GLY A 125 -26.99 -3.76 8.90
CA GLY A 125 -25.60 -4.03 8.51
C GLY A 125 -24.84 -2.74 8.22
N ASN A 126 -25.44 -1.82 7.46
CA ASN A 126 -24.89 -0.47 7.24
C ASN A 126 -24.85 0.37 8.52
N ALA A 127 -25.89 0.35 9.35
CA ALA A 127 -25.90 1.02 10.64
C ALA A 127 -24.73 0.57 11.52
N TYR A 128 -24.51 -0.74 11.64
CA TYR A 128 -23.38 -1.31 12.39
C TYR A 128 -22.04 -0.92 11.78
N ARG A 129 -21.90 -1.01 10.45
CA ARG A 129 -20.67 -0.67 9.71
C ARG A 129 -20.24 0.77 9.93
N LEU A 130 -21.19 1.72 9.94
CA LEU A 130 -20.91 3.16 9.99
C LEU A 130 -20.80 3.72 11.41
N THR A 131 -21.57 3.18 12.36
CA THR A 131 -21.61 3.70 13.73
C THR A 131 -20.74 2.91 14.71
N GLY A 132 -20.45 1.65 14.41
CA GLY A 132 -19.83 0.72 15.37
C GLY A 132 -20.72 0.36 16.56
N ASP A 133 -22.00 0.78 16.58
CA ASP A 133 -22.91 0.54 17.70
C ASP A 133 -23.17 -0.97 17.87
N THR A 134 -22.64 -1.49 18.97
CA THR A 134 -22.68 -2.91 19.27
C THR A 134 -24.07 -3.43 19.63
N THR A 135 -25.05 -2.56 19.91
CA THR A 135 -26.44 -2.95 20.18
C THR A 135 -27.09 -3.66 19.00
N PHE A 136 -26.67 -3.34 17.76
CA PHE A 136 -27.17 -3.98 16.54
C PHE A 136 -26.70 -5.43 16.35
N LYS A 137 -25.62 -5.84 17.03
CA LYS A 137 -25.04 -7.20 16.87
C LYS A 137 -26.07 -8.29 17.14
N SER A 138 -26.81 -8.15 18.24
CA SER A 138 -27.83 -9.13 18.65
C SER A 138 -28.94 -9.27 17.60
N ILE A 139 -29.35 -8.16 16.99
CA ILE A 139 -30.37 -8.10 15.94
C ILE A 139 -29.87 -8.78 14.68
N LEU A 140 -28.65 -8.48 14.22
CA LEU A 140 -28.05 -9.09 13.02
C LEU A 140 -27.86 -10.60 13.17
N ILE A 141 -27.38 -11.05 14.34
CA ILE A 141 -27.24 -12.48 14.65
C ILE A 141 -28.62 -13.15 14.68
N GLN A 142 -29.63 -12.54 15.29
CA GLN A 142 -30.98 -13.10 15.32
C GLN A 142 -31.62 -13.18 13.93
N SER A 143 -31.43 -12.17 13.09
CA SER A 143 -31.85 -12.19 11.68
C SER A 143 -31.19 -13.33 10.90
N ALA A 144 -29.89 -13.55 11.11
CA ALA A 144 -29.17 -14.66 10.50
C ALA A 144 -29.68 -16.03 10.97
N LYS A 145 -30.07 -16.16 12.25
CA LYS A 145 -30.73 -17.37 12.75
C LYS A 145 -32.07 -17.60 12.03
N SER A 146 -32.86 -16.56 11.84
CA SER A 146 -34.13 -16.64 11.11
C SER A 146 -33.93 -17.01 9.63
N LEU A 147 -32.91 -16.47 8.97
CA LEU A 147 -32.53 -16.90 7.62
C LEU A 147 -32.13 -18.39 7.59
N LEU A 148 -31.33 -18.81 8.57
CA LEU A 148 -30.79 -20.17 8.64
C LEU A 148 -31.88 -21.24 8.84
N THR A 149 -33.05 -20.90 9.39
CA THR A 149 -34.17 -21.86 9.49
C THR A 149 -34.66 -22.37 8.13
N ARG A 150 -34.32 -21.66 7.04
CA ARG A 150 -34.66 -22.04 5.66
C ARG A 150 -33.57 -22.87 4.97
N PHE A 151 -32.42 -23.10 5.63
CA PHE A 151 -31.34 -23.94 5.11
C PHE A 151 -31.70 -25.42 5.26
N ASN A 152 -31.62 -26.19 4.17
CA ASN A 152 -31.76 -27.64 4.19
C ASN A 152 -30.38 -28.28 3.92
N PRO A 153 -29.80 -29.03 4.87
CA PRO A 153 -28.46 -29.61 4.71
C PRO A 153 -28.38 -30.70 3.63
N LYS A 154 -29.48 -31.39 3.30
CA LYS A 154 -29.52 -32.41 2.24
C LYS A 154 -29.45 -31.78 0.86
N VAL A 155 -30.22 -30.71 0.66
CA VAL A 155 -30.13 -29.89 -0.56
C VAL A 155 -28.82 -29.12 -0.60
N GLY A 156 -28.35 -28.65 0.56
CA GLY A 156 -27.20 -27.78 0.69
C GLY A 156 -27.51 -26.31 0.39
N ALA A 157 -28.77 -25.90 0.37
CA ALA A 157 -29.19 -24.55 0.01
C ALA A 157 -30.29 -23.99 0.93
N ILE A 158 -30.55 -22.69 0.78
CA ILE A 158 -31.56 -21.93 1.53
C ILE A 158 -32.79 -21.82 0.62
N LYS A 159 -33.96 -22.26 1.10
CA LYS A 159 -35.21 -22.23 0.33
C LYS A 159 -35.67 -20.80 0.08
N SER A 160 -35.91 -20.39 -1.17
CA SER A 160 -36.31 -19.02 -1.50
C SER A 160 -37.75 -18.72 -1.11
N TRP A 161 -38.67 -19.55 -1.58
CA TRP A 161 -40.12 -19.41 -1.40
C TRP A 161 -40.72 -20.67 -0.81
N ASN A 162 -41.90 -20.56 -0.19
CA ASN A 162 -42.66 -21.73 0.26
C ASN A 162 -43.17 -22.53 -0.94
N THR A 163 -43.73 -23.72 -0.75
CA THR A 163 -44.17 -24.55 -1.87
C THR A 163 -45.40 -23.94 -2.56
N PHE A 164 -45.33 -23.71 -3.87
CA PHE A 164 -46.44 -23.24 -4.71
C PHE A 164 -46.34 -23.83 -6.13
N SER A 165 -47.37 -23.67 -6.96
CA SER A 165 -47.37 -24.15 -8.35
C SER A 165 -46.32 -23.43 -9.20
N SER A 166 -45.65 -24.12 -10.11
CA SER A 166 -44.76 -23.50 -11.10
C SER A 166 -45.54 -22.47 -11.93
N TRP A 167 -44.85 -21.49 -12.49
CA TRP A 167 -45.49 -20.39 -13.21
C TRP A 167 -46.20 -20.83 -14.48
N ASP A 168 -45.68 -21.89 -15.13
CA ASP A 168 -46.34 -22.57 -16.25
C ASP A 168 -47.45 -23.55 -15.80
N SER A 169 -47.71 -23.64 -14.49
CA SER A 169 -48.68 -24.51 -13.83
C SER A 169 -48.50 -26.01 -14.10
N LYS A 170 -47.33 -26.46 -14.59
CA LYS A 170 -47.09 -27.88 -14.91
C LYS A 170 -46.65 -28.72 -13.73
N HIS A 171 -46.06 -28.13 -12.68
CA HIS A 171 -45.61 -28.86 -11.49
C HIS A 171 -45.62 -27.96 -10.24
N LYS A 172 -45.09 -28.43 -9.11
CA LYS A 172 -44.93 -27.63 -7.89
C LYS A 172 -43.47 -27.36 -7.59
N TYR A 173 -43.16 -26.15 -7.17
CA TYR A 173 -41.86 -25.81 -6.62
C TYR A 173 -41.73 -26.30 -5.18
N GLU A 174 -41.23 -27.53 -5.00
CA GLU A 174 -41.07 -28.15 -3.68
C GLU A 174 -39.97 -27.50 -2.84
N PHE A 175 -38.82 -27.20 -3.44
CA PHE A 175 -37.71 -26.47 -2.82
C PHE A 175 -37.06 -25.55 -3.86
N PRO A 176 -37.70 -24.42 -4.23
CA PRO A 176 -37.13 -23.48 -5.18
C PRO A 176 -35.97 -22.72 -4.53
N VAL A 177 -34.86 -22.62 -5.26
CA VAL A 177 -33.72 -21.75 -4.97
C VAL A 177 -33.54 -20.80 -6.14
N ILE A 178 -33.51 -19.51 -5.86
CA ILE A 178 -33.24 -18.46 -6.85
C ILE A 178 -31.84 -17.89 -6.70
N ILE A 179 -31.29 -17.36 -7.78
CA ILE A 179 -29.92 -16.81 -7.78
C ILE A 179 -29.75 -15.66 -6.77
N ASP A 180 -30.83 -14.92 -6.48
CA ASP A 180 -30.90 -13.81 -5.53
C ASP A 180 -30.51 -14.24 -4.10
N ASN A 181 -30.65 -15.53 -3.75
CA ASN A 181 -30.20 -16.05 -2.48
C ASN A 181 -28.71 -15.79 -2.21
N MET A 182 -27.90 -15.67 -3.26
CA MET A 182 -26.47 -15.38 -3.14
C MET A 182 -26.22 -14.06 -2.38
N MET A 183 -27.10 -13.08 -2.55
CA MET A 183 -27.01 -11.78 -1.88
C MET A 183 -27.27 -11.87 -0.37
N ASN A 184 -28.09 -12.83 0.04
CA ASN A 184 -28.48 -13.01 1.44
C ASN A 184 -27.40 -13.71 2.28
N LEU A 185 -26.39 -14.31 1.63
CA LEU A 185 -25.30 -15.03 2.30
C LEU A 185 -24.38 -14.10 3.09
N GLU A 186 -24.30 -12.82 2.70
CA GLU A 186 -23.47 -11.82 3.39
C GLU A 186 -23.85 -11.68 4.87
N LEU A 187 -25.16 -11.70 5.18
CA LEU A 187 -25.66 -11.65 6.55
C LEU A 187 -25.16 -12.84 7.38
N LEU A 188 -25.08 -14.03 6.78
CA LEU A 188 -24.59 -15.23 7.46
C LEU A 188 -23.10 -15.11 7.79
N PHE A 189 -22.28 -14.59 6.86
CA PHE A 189 -20.86 -14.32 7.16
C PHE A 189 -20.70 -13.26 8.25
N LEU A 190 -21.49 -12.19 8.20
CA LEU A 190 -21.48 -11.16 9.24
C LEU A 190 -21.84 -11.76 10.60
N ALA A 191 -22.90 -12.56 10.70
CA ALA A 191 -23.29 -13.23 11.93
C ALA A 191 -22.22 -14.19 12.45
N SER A 192 -21.52 -14.93 11.56
CA SER A 192 -20.40 -15.78 11.96
C SER A 192 -19.27 -14.97 12.58
N LYS A 193 -18.89 -13.83 11.98
CA LYS A 193 -17.86 -12.93 12.54
C LYS A 193 -18.28 -12.35 13.89
N LEU A 194 -19.55 -11.97 14.04
CA LEU A 194 -20.07 -11.32 15.24
C LEU A 194 -20.26 -12.29 16.41
N SER A 195 -20.62 -13.55 16.13
CA SER A 195 -20.91 -14.56 17.16
C SER A 195 -19.75 -15.52 17.43
N GLY A 196 -18.82 -15.67 16.49
CA GLY A 196 -17.82 -16.74 16.49
C GLY A 196 -18.36 -18.10 16.05
N ASP A 197 -19.65 -18.22 15.72
CA ASP A 197 -20.27 -19.49 15.34
C ASP A 197 -20.08 -19.78 13.85
N SER A 198 -19.43 -20.91 13.55
CA SER A 198 -19.13 -21.34 12.19
C SER A 198 -20.36 -21.85 11.40
N VAL A 199 -21.50 -22.12 12.06
CA VAL A 199 -22.68 -22.68 11.38
C VAL A 199 -23.17 -21.79 10.24
N TYR A 200 -23.19 -20.47 10.45
CA TYR A 200 -23.62 -19.50 9.44
C TYR A 200 -22.67 -19.49 8.24
N ARG A 201 -21.35 -19.48 8.49
CA ARG A 201 -20.31 -19.52 7.47
C ARG A 201 -20.41 -20.80 6.62
N ASN A 202 -20.57 -21.95 7.28
CA ASN A 202 -20.64 -23.24 6.61
C ASN A 202 -21.90 -23.36 5.74
N ALA A 203 -23.05 -22.89 6.24
CA ALA A 203 -24.28 -22.84 5.46
C ALA A 203 -24.15 -21.94 4.22
N ALA A 204 -23.53 -20.76 4.37
CA ALA A 204 -23.29 -19.85 3.25
C ALA A 204 -22.39 -20.47 2.16
N ILE A 205 -21.28 -21.08 2.55
CA ILE A 205 -20.37 -21.77 1.62
C ILE A 205 -21.10 -22.91 0.92
N ARG A 206 -21.84 -23.73 1.68
CA ARG A 206 -22.55 -24.87 1.10
C ARG A 206 -23.64 -24.44 0.12
N HIS A 207 -24.33 -23.33 0.42
CA HIS A 207 -25.29 -22.71 -0.50
C HIS A 207 -24.61 -22.32 -1.80
N ALA A 208 -23.54 -21.51 -1.73
CA ALA A 208 -22.83 -21.03 -2.90
C ALA A 208 -22.24 -22.16 -3.76
N GLU A 209 -21.74 -23.23 -3.14
CA GLU A 209 -21.29 -24.43 -3.87
C GLU A 209 -22.42 -25.13 -4.60
N THR A 210 -23.60 -25.22 -3.98
CA THR A 210 -24.79 -25.81 -4.58
C THR A 210 -25.28 -24.96 -5.76
N THR A 211 -25.31 -23.63 -5.59
CA THR A 211 -25.61 -22.66 -6.65
C THR A 211 -24.62 -22.77 -7.80
N LEU A 212 -23.30 -22.77 -7.52
CA LEU A 212 -22.26 -22.90 -8.54
C LEU A 212 -22.38 -24.20 -9.33
N LYS A 213 -22.79 -25.29 -8.67
CA LYS A 213 -22.98 -26.60 -9.33
C LYS A 213 -24.22 -26.64 -10.25
N ASN A 214 -25.32 -26.01 -9.84
CA ASN A 214 -26.63 -26.32 -10.42
C ASN A 214 -27.34 -25.13 -11.09
N GLN A 215 -27.09 -23.89 -10.65
CA GLN A 215 -27.68 -22.66 -11.19
C GLN A 215 -26.75 -21.94 -12.18
N TYR A 216 -25.47 -22.32 -12.21
CA TYR A 216 -24.47 -21.75 -13.12
C TYR A 216 -24.43 -22.52 -14.44
N ARG A 217 -24.56 -21.81 -15.57
CA ARG A 217 -24.55 -22.42 -16.91
C ARG A 217 -23.14 -22.52 -17.49
N PRO A 218 -22.92 -23.38 -18.51
CA PRO A 218 -21.63 -23.48 -19.18
C PRO A 218 -21.15 -22.19 -19.87
N ASP A 219 -22.07 -21.31 -20.27
CA ASP A 219 -21.78 -20.00 -20.86
C ASP A 219 -21.60 -18.89 -19.82
N TYR A 220 -21.61 -19.25 -18.53
CA TYR A 220 -21.45 -18.36 -17.38
C TYR A 220 -22.63 -17.42 -17.10
N SER A 221 -23.76 -17.61 -17.79
CA SER A 221 -25.04 -17.07 -17.36
C SER A 221 -25.65 -17.92 -16.23
N SER A 222 -26.75 -17.46 -15.64
CA SER A 222 -27.42 -18.16 -14.54
C SER A 222 -28.85 -18.57 -14.91
N TYR A 223 -29.28 -19.72 -14.39
CA TYR A 223 -30.72 -19.99 -14.24
C TYR A 223 -31.25 -19.11 -13.13
N HIS A 224 -32.44 -18.54 -13.32
CA HIS A 224 -33.08 -17.80 -12.25
C HIS A 224 -33.51 -18.79 -11.14
N VAL A 225 -34.32 -19.82 -11.46
CA VAL A 225 -34.86 -20.76 -10.48
C VAL A 225 -34.29 -22.17 -10.70
N VAL A 226 -33.86 -22.83 -9.64
CA VAL A 226 -33.60 -24.28 -9.61
C VAL A 226 -34.37 -24.91 -8.47
N THR A 227 -35.16 -25.93 -8.79
CA THR A 227 -35.98 -26.64 -7.81
C THR A 227 -35.31 -27.96 -7.43
N TYR A 228 -35.34 -28.30 -6.15
CA TYR A 228 -34.75 -29.53 -5.62
C TYR A 228 -35.77 -30.43 -4.94
N ASP A 229 -35.49 -31.72 -4.92
CA ASP A 229 -36.11 -32.66 -3.99
C ASP A 229 -35.55 -32.40 -2.58
N PRO A 230 -36.38 -32.03 -1.59
CA PRO A 230 -35.92 -31.68 -0.25
C PRO A 230 -35.37 -32.87 0.56
N ASN A 231 -35.66 -34.11 0.13
CA ASN A 231 -35.25 -35.35 0.79
C ASN A 231 -33.95 -35.92 0.23
N THR A 232 -33.68 -35.71 -1.07
CA THR A 232 -32.51 -36.29 -1.76
C THR A 232 -31.48 -35.24 -2.19
N GLY A 233 -31.88 -33.97 -2.35
CA GLY A 233 -31.05 -32.92 -2.94
C GLY A 233 -30.91 -33.01 -4.46
N ALA A 234 -31.67 -33.89 -5.13
CA ALA A 234 -31.67 -34.00 -6.58
C ALA A 234 -32.29 -32.74 -7.22
N VAL A 235 -31.72 -32.28 -8.34
CA VAL A 235 -32.30 -31.21 -9.15
C VAL A 235 -33.54 -31.74 -9.87
N LEU A 236 -34.68 -31.09 -9.66
CA LEU A 236 -35.95 -31.43 -10.30
C LEU A 236 -36.15 -30.64 -11.59
N SER A 237 -35.85 -29.34 -11.57
CA SER A 237 -36.03 -28.46 -12.73
C SER A 237 -35.14 -27.23 -12.67
N ARG A 238 -34.97 -26.58 -13.83
CA ARG A 238 -34.25 -25.32 -13.97
C ARG A 238 -35.06 -24.39 -14.88
N GLU A 239 -35.44 -23.23 -14.36
CA GLU A 239 -36.52 -22.42 -14.90
C GLU A 239 -36.28 -20.92 -14.69
N THR A 240 -37.22 -20.11 -15.16
CA THR A 240 -37.30 -18.69 -14.85
C THR A 240 -38.64 -18.29 -14.20
N ALA A 241 -38.58 -17.28 -13.32
CA ALA A 241 -39.76 -16.61 -12.77
C ALA A 241 -39.89 -15.14 -13.20
N GLN A 242 -38.79 -14.51 -13.62
CA GLN A 242 -38.71 -13.07 -13.93
C GLN A 242 -38.00 -12.79 -15.25
N GLY A 243 -37.29 -13.77 -15.80
CA GLY A 243 -36.62 -13.67 -17.10
C GLY A 243 -37.55 -14.03 -18.24
N PHE A 244 -37.03 -13.88 -19.45
CA PHE A 244 -37.75 -14.11 -20.69
C PHE A 244 -38.14 -15.58 -20.88
N SER A 245 -37.20 -16.50 -20.71
CA SER A 245 -37.42 -17.94 -20.88
C SER A 245 -36.52 -18.75 -19.95
N ASP A 246 -36.79 -20.05 -19.79
CA ASP A 246 -36.00 -20.91 -18.90
C ASP A 246 -34.53 -21.03 -19.33
N ASN A 247 -34.21 -20.75 -20.60
CA ASN A 247 -32.85 -20.75 -21.13
C ASN A 247 -32.23 -19.35 -21.28
N SER A 248 -32.94 -18.26 -21.01
CA SER A 248 -32.40 -16.91 -21.13
C SER A 248 -31.62 -16.45 -19.89
N ALA A 249 -30.79 -15.43 -20.08
CA ALA A 249 -30.04 -14.72 -19.05
C ALA A 249 -30.79 -13.46 -18.60
N TRP A 250 -31.58 -13.60 -17.55
CA TRP A 250 -32.23 -12.47 -16.88
C TRP A 250 -31.19 -11.53 -16.27
N ALA A 251 -31.22 -10.25 -16.65
CA ALA A 251 -30.10 -9.34 -16.42
C ALA A 251 -29.84 -9.08 -14.93
N ARG A 252 -30.89 -8.90 -14.12
CA ARG A 252 -30.72 -8.69 -12.68
C ARG A 252 -30.31 -9.94 -11.93
N GLY A 253 -30.80 -11.11 -12.32
CA GLY A 253 -30.34 -12.38 -11.77
C GLY A 253 -28.84 -12.60 -12.01
N GLN A 254 -28.37 -12.24 -13.20
CA GLN A 254 -26.94 -12.26 -13.51
C GLN A 254 -26.15 -11.29 -12.63
N ALA A 255 -26.67 -10.08 -12.39
CA ALA A 255 -26.04 -9.09 -11.52
C ALA A 255 -25.98 -9.57 -10.04
N TRP A 256 -27.05 -10.20 -9.53
CA TRP A 256 -27.06 -10.81 -8.18
C TRP A 256 -26.08 -11.96 -8.04
N GLY A 257 -25.98 -12.83 -9.05
CA GLY A 257 -24.98 -13.88 -9.08
C GLY A 257 -23.56 -13.31 -9.02
N LEU A 258 -23.26 -12.31 -9.85
CA LEU A 258 -21.95 -11.66 -9.90
C LEU A 258 -21.60 -11.07 -8.53
N TYR A 259 -22.45 -10.21 -7.97
CA TYR A 259 -22.23 -9.60 -6.66
C TYR A 259 -22.06 -10.66 -5.57
N GLY A 260 -22.95 -11.65 -5.56
CA GLY A 260 -22.92 -12.73 -4.57
C GLY A 260 -21.62 -13.53 -4.61
N PHE A 261 -21.11 -13.90 -5.79
CA PHE A 261 -19.82 -14.60 -5.89
C PHE A 261 -18.62 -13.72 -5.53
N VAL A 262 -18.68 -12.41 -5.78
CA VAL A 262 -17.68 -11.44 -5.26
C VAL A 262 -17.66 -11.48 -3.73
N VAL A 263 -18.82 -11.43 -3.08
CA VAL A 263 -18.94 -11.57 -1.62
C VAL A 263 -18.41 -12.92 -1.14
N MET A 264 -18.75 -14.02 -1.82
CA MET A 264 -18.23 -15.33 -1.47
C MET A 264 -16.70 -15.37 -1.49
N TYR A 265 -16.05 -14.78 -2.50
CA TYR A 265 -14.60 -14.69 -2.52
C TYR A 265 -14.06 -13.77 -1.42
N ARG A 266 -14.68 -12.60 -1.18
CA ARG A 266 -14.29 -11.70 -0.08
C ARG A 266 -14.16 -12.46 1.24
N GLU A 267 -15.17 -13.27 1.55
CA GLU A 267 -15.37 -13.91 2.85
C GLU A 267 -14.64 -15.25 3.02
N THR A 268 -14.36 -15.93 1.90
CA THR A 268 -13.74 -17.27 1.94
C THR A 268 -12.30 -17.30 1.46
N LYS A 269 -11.92 -16.37 0.57
CA LYS A 269 -10.70 -16.39 -0.24
C LYS A 269 -10.53 -17.68 -1.06
N ASP A 270 -11.62 -18.41 -1.31
CA ASP A 270 -11.59 -19.63 -2.13
C ASP A 270 -11.61 -19.26 -3.62
N PRO A 271 -10.55 -19.58 -4.39
CA PRO A 271 -10.38 -19.14 -5.77
C PRO A 271 -11.52 -19.57 -6.70
N LYS A 272 -12.27 -20.64 -6.38
CA LYS A 272 -13.41 -21.06 -7.22
C LYS A 272 -14.51 -20.01 -7.30
N PHE A 273 -14.73 -19.25 -6.24
CA PHE A 273 -15.73 -18.18 -6.22
C PHE A 273 -15.23 -16.93 -6.95
N LEU A 274 -13.93 -16.62 -6.88
CA LEU A 274 -13.34 -15.56 -7.70
C LEU A 274 -13.48 -15.90 -9.19
N GLN A 275 -13.21 -17.14 -9.57
CA GLN A 275 -13.37 -17.59 -10.95
C GLN A 275 -14.82 -17.48 -11.42
N ALA A 276 -15.80 -17.87 -10.60
CA ALA A 276 -17.22 -17.72 -10.92
C ALA A 276 -17.62 -16.24 -11.11
N ALA A 277 -17.16 -15.36 -10.21
CA ALA A 277 -17.41 -13.92 -10.32
C ALA A 277 -16.79 -13.33 -11.60
N LEU A 278 -15.52 -13.62 -11.89
CA LEU A 278 -14.84 -13.18 -13.11
C LEU A 278 -15.58 -13.64 -14.37
N LYS A 279 -16.06 -14.88 -14.39
CA LYS A 279 -16.79 -15.42 -15.53
C LYS A 279 -18.18 -14.82 -15.72
N MET A 280 -18.88 -14.48 -14.64
CA MET A 280 -20.13 -13.70 -14.74
C MET A 280 -19.88 -12.26 -15.20
N ALA A 281 -18.78 -11.65 -14.75
CA ALA A 281 -18.36 -10.31 -15.18
C ALA A 281 -17.99 -10.31 -16.68
N ASP A 282 -17.24 -11.32 -17.14
CA ASP A 282 -16.93 -11.55 -18.55
C ASP A 282 -18.21 -11.69 -19.38
N PHE A 283 -19.16 -12.53 -18.93
CA PHE A 283 -20.44 -12.71 -19.59
C PHE A 283 -21.15 -11.36 -19.79
N TYR A 284 -21.27 -10.55 -18.73
CA TYR A 284 -21.92 -9.24 -18.82
C TYR A 284 -21.14 -8.30 -19.75
N ALA A 285 -19.84 -8.12 -19.52
CA ALA A 285 -19.00 -7.13 -20.19
C ALA A 285 -18.84 -7.39 -21.69
N GLN A 286 -18.81 -8.67 -22.08
CA GLN A 286 -18.57 -9.10 -23.45
C GLN A 286 -19.86 -9.53 -24.16
N HIS A 287 -21.01 -9.35 -23.52
CA HIS A 287 -22.27 -9.80 -24.09
C HIS A 287 -22.57 -9.02 -25.38
N PRO A 288 -22.79 -9.68 -26.53
CA PRO A 288 -22.94 -9.00 -27.83
C PRO A 288 -24.19 -8.11 -27.93
N ARG A 289 -25.12 -8.28 -26.99
CA ARG A 289 -26.38 -7.51 -26.90
C ARG A 289 -26.38 -6.52 -25.73
N LEU A 290 -25.27 -6.32 -25.02
CA LEU A 290 -25.14 -5.23 -24.06
C LEU A 290 -25.04 -3.91 -24.84
N PRO A 291 -25.98 -2.96 -24.68
CA PRO A 291 -25.87 -1.71 -25.42
C PRO A 291 -24.69 -0.85 -24.94
N ASP A 292 -24.24 0.04 -25.84
CA ASP A 292 -22.99 0.79 -25.69
C ASP A 292 -22.87 1.63 -24.42
N ASP A 293 -23.99 2.03 -23.82
CA ASP A 293 -24.04 2.79 -22.57
C ASP A 293 -23.86 1.92 -21.29
N GLY A 294 -23.71 0.60 -21.44
CA GLY A 294 -23.41 -0.34 -20.35
C GLY A 294 -24.61 -0.74 -19.48
N VAL A 295 -25.78 -0.13 -19.67
CA VAL A 295 -27.03 -0.58 -19.02
C VAL A 295 -27.54 -1.80 -19.78
N PRO A 296 -28.06 -2.87 -19.18
CA PRO A 296 -28.52 -4.04 -19.91
C PRO A 296 -30.00 -3.88 -20.31
N LEU A 297 -30.46 -4.68 -21.27
CA LEU A 297 -31.88 -4.97 -21.40
C LEU A 297 -32.35 -5.71 -20.15
N TRP A 298 -33.66 -5.75 -19.87
CA TRP A 298 -34.19 -6.49 -18.71
C TRP A 298 -33.85 -7.99 -18.74
N ASP A 299 -33.67 -8.55 -19.93
CA ASP A 299 -33.15 -9.89 -20.19
C ASP A 299 -32.22 -9.81 -21.40
N PHE A 300 -31.06 -10.46 -21.34
CA PHE A 300 -30.03 -10.40 -22.37
C PHE A 300 -30.42 -11.13 -23.66
N ASP A 301 -31.36 -12.08 -23.59
CA ASP A 301 -31.80 -12.92 -24.71
C ASP A 301 -33.21 -12.62 -25.22
N VAL A 302 -33.84 -11.55 -24.72
CA VAL A 302 -35.20 -11.17 -25.15
C VAL A 302 -35.29 -10.98 -26.67
N ASP A 303 -36.32 -11.57 -27.28
CA ASP A 303 -36.61 -11.57 -28.72
C ASP A 303 -35.55 -12.27 -29.61
N GLN A 304 -34.72 -13.14 -29.05
CA GLN A 304 -33.63 -13.78 -29.79
C GLN A 304 -34.00 -15.20 -30.21
N ALA A 305 -33.49 -15.62 -31.37
CA ALA A 305 -33.80 -16.95 -31.91
C ALA A 305 -33.35 -18.05 -30.92
N GLY A 306 -34.24 -19.00 -30.64
CA GLY A 306 -33.97 -20.11 -29.69
C GLY A 306 -34.36 -19.82 -28.23
N PHE A 307 -34.88 -18.64 -27.94
CA PHE A 307 -35.42 -18.27 -26.62
C PHE A 307 -36.91 -18.04 -26.76
N ILE A 308 -37.72 -18.91 -26.14
CA ILE A 308 -39.18 -18.88 -26.26
C ILE A 308 -39.77 -18.77 -24.86
N PRO A 309 -40.53 -17.71 -24.55
CA PRO A 309 -41.14 -17.55 -23.24
C PRO A 309 -42.20 -18.62 -23.00
N ASN A 310 -42.27 -19.13 -21.77
CA ASN A 310 -43.29 -20.08 -21.32
C ASN A 310 -44.52 -19.37 -20.68
N TRP A 311 -44.67 -18.07 -20.93
CA TRP A 311 -45.73 -17.20 -20.42
C TRP A 311 -46.20 -16.23 -21.53
N ASP A 312 -47.29 -15.50 -21.28
CA ASP A 312 -47.91 -14.57 -22.24
C ASP A 312 -47.06 -13.31 -22.45
N TYR A 313 -46.06 -13.43 -23.32
CA TYR A 313 -45.22 -12.32 -23.77
C TYR A 313 -45.66 -11.82 -25.14
N ARG A 314 -45.88 -10.52 -25.24
CA ARG A 314 -46.17 -9.83 -26.50
C ARG A 314 -45.22 -8.66 -26.63
N LYS A 315 -44.41 -8.67 -27.68
CA LYS A 315 -43.42 -7.60 -27.93
C LYS A 315 -44.12 -6.24 -28.08
N GLU A 316 -45.33 -6.24 -28.62
CA GLU A 316 -46.17 -5.08 -28.87
C GLU A 316 -46.67 -4.40 -27.59
N ASP A 317 -46.62 -5.10 -26.44
CA ASP A 317 -46.94 -4.49 -25.14
C ASP A 317 -45.87 -3.47 -24.71
N PHE A 318 -44.73 -3.43 -25.41
CA PHE A 318 -43.62 -2.52 -25.14
C PHE A 318 -43.33 -1.65 -26.37
N GLY A 319 -43.27 -0.32 -26.20
CA GLY A 319 -42.86 0.58 -27.29
C GLY A 319 -41.39 0.36 -27.71
N THR A 320 -40.53 0.12 -26.72
CA THR A 320 -39.14 -0.32 -26.88
C THR A 320 -38.83 -1.39 -25.84
N THR A 321 -37.88 -2.27 -26.14
CA THR A 321 -37.47 -3.30 -25.18
C THR A 321 -36.94 -2.65 -23.89
N PRO A 322 -37.53 -2.93 -22.72
CA PRO A 322 -37.16 -2.26 -21.48
C PRO A 322 -35.68 -2.43 -21.09
N ARG A 323 -35.11 -1.37 -20.52
CA ARG A 323 -33.78 -1.35 -19.89
C ARG A 323 -33.90 -1.72 -18.42
N ASP A 324 -32.80 -2.17 -17.80
CA ASP A 324 -32.79 -2.41 -16.36
C ASP A 324 -31.64 -1.67 -15.66
N ALA A 325 -31.90 -0.43 -15.25
CA ALA A 325 -30.96 0.38 -14.48
C ALA A 325 -30.59 -0.27 -13.14
N SER A 326 -31.47 -1.08 -12.54
CA SER A 326 -31.16 -1.79 -11.30
C SER A 326 -30.10 -2.87 -11.51
N ALA A 327 -30.19 -3.66 -12.58
CA ALA A 327 -29.17 -4.65 -12.94
C ALA A 327 -27.80 -3.98 -13.23
N ALA A 328 -27.81 -2.82 -13.89
CA ALA A 328 -26.61 -2.04 -14.16
C ALA A 328 -25.94 -1.55 -12.86
N ALA A 329 -26.73 -0.94 -11.95
CA ALA A 329 -26.22 -0.41 -10.68
C ALA A 329 -25.56 -1.49 -9.81
N VAL A 330 -26.20 -2.65 -9.71
CA VAL A 330 -25.67 -3.82 -8.99
C VAL A 330 -24.37 -4.31 -9.62
N THR A 331 -24.34 -4.40 -10.95
CA THR A 331 -23.16 -4.82 -11.70
C THR A 331 -22.00 -3.86 -11.46
N ALA A 332 -22.21 -2.54 -11.57
CA ALA A 332 -21.18 -1.55 -11.30
C ALA A 332 -20.62 -1.67 -9.87
N SER A 333 -21.49 -1.84 -8.86
CA SER A 333 -21.07 -2.06 -7.48
C SER A 333 -20.19 -3.32 -7.34
N ALA A 334 -20.63 -4.43 -7.94
CA ALA A 334 -19.91 -5.69 -7.90
C ALA A 334 -18.55 -5.63 -8.61
N LEU A 335 -18.49 -5.02 -9.80
CA LEU A 335 -17.25 -4.83 -10.56
C LEU A 335 -16.23 -4.02 -9.76
N LEU A 336 -16.66 -2.95 -9.08
CA LEU A 336 -15.76 -2.09 -8.29
C LEU A 336 -15.11 -2.80 -7.10
N GLU A 337 -15.77 -3.81 -6.52
CA GLU A 337 -15.15 -4.66 -5.50
C GLU A 337 -14.38 -5.84 -6.11
N LEU A 338 -14.87 -6.44 -7.19
CA LEU A 338 -14.19 -7.54 -7.89
C LEU A 338 -12.75 -7.15 -8.25
N VAL A 339 -12.55 -5.94 -8.77
CA VAL A 339 -11.23 -5.46 -9.17
C VAL A 339 -10.24 -5.35 -8.00
N GLU A 340 -10.70 -5.22 -6.75
CA GLU A 340 -9.81 -5.22 -5.57
C GLU A 340 -9.17 -6.58 -5.32
N TYR A 341 -9.73 -7.65 -5.90
CA TYR A 341 -9.27 -9.03 -5.74
C TYR A 341 -8.44 -9.54 -6.90
N MET A 342 -8.32 -8.75 -7.96
CA MET A 342 -7.64 -9.13 -9.18
C MET A 342 -6.17 -8.73 -9.15
N GLU A 343 -5.37 -9.47 -9.92
CA GLU A 343 -3.99 -9.06 -10.16
C GLU A 343 -4.00 -7.71 -10.90
N PRO A 344 -3.12 -6.76 -10.52
CA PRO A 344 -3.08 -5.48 -11.18
C PRO A 344 -2.83 -5.64 -12.70
N GLY A 345 -3.57 -4.89 -13.53
CA GLY A 345 -3.53 -5.00 -15.00
C GLY A 345 -4.64 -5.84 -15.61
N GLN A 346 -5.35 -6.65 -14.83
CA GLN A 346 -6.59 -7.30 -15.31
C GLN A 346 -7.83 -6.41 -15.06
N GLN A 347 -7.68 -5.34 -14.28
CA GLN A 347 -8.78 -4.58 -13.68
C GLN A 347 -9.41 -3.54 -14.62
N GLN A 348 -8.67 -3.04 -15.62
CA GLN A 348 -9.01 -1.80 -16.31
C GLN A 348 -10.33 -1.91 -17.08
N ASP A 349 -10.54 -2.99 -17.83
CA ASP A 349 -11.77 -3.17 -18.61
C ASP A 349 -13.03 -3.17 -17.73
N TYR A 350 -12.96 -3.79 -16.55
CA TYR A 350 -14.06 -3.78 -15.58
C TYR A 350 -14.24 -2.42 -14.91
N LEU A 351 -13.15 -1.67 -14.68
CA LEU A 351 -13.22 -0.29 -14.18
C LEU A 351 -13.85 0.65 -15.20
N ASP A 352 -13.47 0.54 -16.46
CA ASP A 352 -14.00 1.34 -17.55
C ASP A 352 -15.49 1.04 -17.75
N LEU A 353 -15.88 -0.24 -17.66
CA LEU A 353 -17.28 -0.64 -17.69
C LEU A 353 -18.06 -0.09 -16.48
N ALA A 354 -17.52 -0.20 -15.27
CA ALA A 354 -18.16 0.32 -14.06
C ALA A 354 -18.32 1.86 -14.13
N GLU A 355 -17.28 2.58 -14.57
CA GLU A 355 -17.33 4.03 -14.76
C GLU A 355 -18.37 4.40 -15.81
N LYS A 356 -18.37 3.71 -16.95
CA LYS A 356 -19.35 3.91 -18.02
C LYS A 356 -20.77 3.73 -17.51
N ILE A 357 -21.05 2.64 -16.79
CA ILE A 357 -22.37 2.40 -16.18
C ILE A 357 -22.73 3.55 -15.24
N LEU A 358 -21.85 3.95 -14.33
CA LEU A 358 -22.13 5.02 -13.36
C LEU A 358 -22.43 6.36 -14.05
N ARG A 359 -21.65 6.72 -15.08
CA ARG A 359 -21.89 7.93 -15.87
C ARG A 359 -23.20 7.85 -16.66
N SER A 360 -23.53 6.69 -17.22
CA SER A 360 -24.81 6.48 -17.90
C SER A 360 -25.97 6.65 -16.92
N LEU A 361 -25.91 5.98 -15.76
CA LEU A 361 -26.95 6.06 -14.73
C LEU A 361 -27.14 7.50 -14.20
N GLY A 362 -26.06 8.26 -14.04
CA GLY A 362 -26.09 9.67 -13.65
C GLY A 362 -26.47 10.65 -14.76
N SER A 363 -26.62 10.20 -16.01
CA SER A 363 -26.98 11.07 -17.14
C SER A 363 -28.48 11.40 -17.16
N PRO A 364 -28.92 12.48 -17.84
CA PRO A 364 -30.35 12.80 -17.98
C PRO A 364 -31.20 11.69 -18.59
N LYS A 365 -30.60 10.70 -19.27
CA LYS A 365 -31.29 9.53 -19.79
C LYS A 365 -31.82 8.64 -18.67
N TYR A 366 -31.04 8.43 -17.60
CA TYR A 366 -31.39 7.49 -16.52
C TYR A 366 -31.61 8.19 -15.18
N ALA A 367 -30.99 9.33 -14.89
CA ALA A 367 -31.25 10.10 -13.69
C ALA A 367 -32.53 10.95 -13.83
N SER A 368 -33.25 11.12 -12.72
CA SER A 368 -34.40 12.02 -12.61
C SER A 368 -33.96 13.47 -12.46
N GLU A 369 -34.81 14.40 -12.90
CA GLU A 369 -34.78 15.77 -12.40
C GLU A 369 -35.31 15.79 -10.95
N VAL A 370 -34.87 16.80 -10.18
CA VAL A 370 -35.28 16.98 -8.78
C VAL A 370 -36.80 17.18 -8.71
N GLY A 371 -37.46 16.44 -7.81
CA GLY A 371 -38.91 16.43 -7.66
C GLY A 371 -39.65 15.47 -8.61
N GLY A 372 -38.97 14.90 -9.60
CA GLY A 372 -39.52 13.93 -10.55
C GLY A 372 -39.42 12.47 -10.08
N ASN A 373 -39.94 11.55 -10.92
CA ASN A 373 -39.72 10.10 -10.82
C ASN A 373 -40.04 9.49 -9.45
N GLY A 374 -41.15 9.87 -8.82
CA GLY A 374 -41.51 9.37 -7.48
C GLY A 374 -40.46 9.66 -6.40
N LEU A 375 -39.62 10.69 -6.60
CA LEU A 375 -38.52 11.08 -5.73
C LEU A 375 -37.40 10.03 -5.62
N PHE A 376 -37.23 9.19 -6.65
CA PHE A 376 -36.10 8.29 -6.81
C PHE A 376 -35.04 8.90 -7.73
N ILE A 377 -33.80 8.43 -7.62
CA ILE A 377 -32.68 8.89 -8.43
C ILE A 377 -32.81 8.32 -9.85
N LEU A 378 -32.97 7.00 -9.98
CA LEU A 378 -32.88 6.30 -11.26
C LEU A 378 -34.25 5.98 -11.88
N LYS A 379 -34.36 6.22 -13.18
CA LYS A 379 -35.46 5.82 -14.08
C LYS A 379 -35.13 4.47 -14.73
N HIS A 380 -36.10 3.90 -15.44
CA HIS A 380 -35.91 2.77 -16.35
C HIS A 380 -35.35 1.49 -15.71
N SER A 381 -36.01 1.02 -14.64
CA SER A 381 -35.78 -0.31 -14.06
C SER A 381 -36.96 -1.25 -14.30
N VAL A 382 -36.72 -2.55 -14.18
CA VAL A 382 -37.75 -3.58 -14.40
C VAL A 382 -37.82 -4.55 -13.22
N GLY A 383 -38.89 -4.55 -12.44
CA GLY A 383 -39.11 -5.51 -11.36
C GLY A 383 -39.53 -6.88 -11.88
N SER A 384 -40.66 -7.01 -12.59
CA SER A 384 -41.07 -8.31 -13.11
C SER A 384 -42.09 -8.23 -14.26
N ILE A 385 -41.61 -8.38 -15.49
CA ILE A 385 -42.48 -8.41 -16.67
C ILE A 385 -43.48 -9.58 -16.67
N PRO A 386 -43.08 -10.85 -16.36
CA PRO A 386 -44.03 -11.97 -16.35
C PRO A 386 -45.23 -11.76 -15.41
N HIS A 387 -45.06 -10.92 -14.38
CA HIS A 387 -46.06 -10.62 -13.37
C HIS A 387 -46.74 -9.25 -13.58
N LYS A 388 -46.49 -8.59 -14.73
CA LYS A 388 -47.02 -7.27 -15.09
C LYS A 388 -46.77 -6.19 -14.02
N GLY A 389 -45.64 -6.30 -13.32
CA GLY A 389 -45.28 -5.45 -12.20
C GLY A 389 -43.97 -4.71 -12.44
N GLU A 390 -43.96 -3.42 -12.08
CA GLU A 390 -42.76 -2.59 -12.05
C GLU A 390 -42.00 -2.59 -13.40
N ILE A 391 -42.66 -2.20 -14.50
CA ILE A 391 -42.06 -2.20 -15.84
C ILE A 391 -41.72 -0.75 -16.23
N ASP A 392 -40.44 -0.47 -16.45
CA ASP A 392 -39.93 0.86 -16.83
C ASP A 392 -40.23 1.95 -15.79
N VAL A 393 -39.97 1.63 -14.51
CA VAL A 393 -40.25 2.49 -13.34
C VAL A 393 -39.00 2.63 -12.46
N PRO A 394 -38.96 3.58 -11.51
CA PRO A 394 -37.90 3.63 -10.50
C PRO A 394 -38.00 2.46 -9.51
N LEU A 395 -36.87 2.03 -8.94
CA LEU A 395 -36.84 0.98 -7.92
C LEU A 395 -35.87 1.37 -6.79
N VAL A 396 -36.31 1.25 -5.54
CA VAL A 396 -35.49 1.65 -4.36
C VAL A 396 -34.14 0.94 -4.28
N TYR A 397 -34.06 -0.30 -4.77
CA TYR A 397 -32.81 -1.04 -4.80
C TYR A 397 -31.90 -0.62 -5.97
N ALA A 398 -32.43 -0.05 -7.06
CA ALA A 398 -31.59 0.56 -8.10
C ALA A 398 -30.81 1.75 -7.50
N ASP A 399 -31.52 2.62 -6.79
CA ASP A 399 -30.95 3.74 -6.04
C ASP A 399 -29.90 3.28 -5.02
N TYR A 400 -30.22 2.26 -4.21
CA TYR A 400 -29.30 1.73 -3.20
C TYR A 400 -27.96 1.28 -3.79
N TYR A 401 -27.98 0.45 -4.84
CA TYR A 401 -26.76 -0.07 -5.43
C TYR A 401 -26.03 0.97 -6.28
N TYR A 402 -26.74 1.98 -6.81
CA TYR A 402 -26.10 3.12 -7.46
C TYR A 402 -25.30 3.95 -6.45
N LEU A 403 -25.90 4.27 -5.30
CA LEU A 403 -25.22 4.99 -4.22
C LEU A 403 -24.04 4.19 -3.66
N GLU A 404 -24.20 2.87 -3.46
CA GLU A 404 -23.08 2.00 -3.07
C GLU A 404 -21.93 2.06 -4.10
N ALA A 405 -22.25 1.94 -5.38
CA ALA A 405 -21.26 1.97 -6.45
C ALA A 405 -20.56 3.34 -6.54
N LEU A 406 -21.28 4.45 -6.38
CA LEU A 406 -20.68 5.79 -6.26
C LEU A 406 -19.76 5.90 -5.04
N THR A 407 -20.16 5.38 -3.88
CA THR A 407 -19.30 5.33 -2.68
C THR A 407 -18.03 4.53 -2.94
N ARG A 408 -18.11 3.35 -3.57
CA ARG A 408 -16.96 2.51 -3.92
C ARG A 408 -16.02 3.23 -4.89
N TRP A 409 -16.57 3.88 -5.92
CA TRP A 409 -15.79 4.70 -6.86
C TRP A 409 -15.08 5.86 -6.18
N ASN A 410 -15.78 6.60 -5.32
CA ASN A 410 -15.23 7.74 -4.59
C ASN A 410 -14.04 7.34 -3.70
N LYS A 411 -14.22 6.26 -2.93
CA LYS A 411 -13.15 5.70 -2.07
C LYS A 411 -11.92 5.31 -2.89
N ARG A 412 -12.12 4.73 -4.08
CA ARG A 412 -11.03 4.37 -4.98
C ARG A 412 -10.25 5.60 -5.46
N ARG A 413 -10.95 6.66 -5.92
CA ARG A 413 -10.32 7.89 -6.43
C ARG A 413 -9.50 8.64 -5.38
N HIS A 414 -9.93 8.62 -4.12
CA HIS A 414 -9.26 9.35 -3.04
C HIS A 414 -8.28 8.51 -2.22
N ARG A 415 -8.05 7.25 -2.59
CA ARG A 415 -7.27 6.31 -1.78
C ARG A 415 -5.85 6.79 -1.49
N LEU A 416 -5.12 7.26 -2.50
CA LEU A 416 -3.75 7.77 -2.31
C LEU A 416 -3.70 8.94 -1.32
N ALA A 417 -4.59 9.92 -1.48
CA ALA A 417 -4.65 11.08 -0.59
C ALA A 417 -4.96 10.66 0.85
N GLN A 418 -5.85 9.69 1.04
CA GLN A 418 -6.14 9.11 2.34
C GLN A 418 -4.90 8.43 2.95
N LEU A 419 -4.23 7.55 2.20
CA LEU A 419 -3.01 6.87 2.66
C LEU A 419 -1.92 7.88 3.07
N MET A 420 -1.74 8.94 2.29
CA MET A 420 -0.78 10.00 2.60
C MET A 420 -1.15 10.75 3.87
N LYS A 421 -2.43 11.07 4.09
CA LYS A 421 -2.92 11.71 5.32
C LYS A 421 -2.70 10.83 6.55
N GLU A 422 -3.03 9.54 6.45
CA GLU A 422 -2.79 8.56 7.53
C GLU A 422 -1.30 8.41 7.83
N TRP A 423 -0.46 8.33 6.79
CA TRP A 423 0.99 8.24 6.95
C TRP A 423 1.57 9.49 7.62
N GLN A 424 1.16 10.69 7.20
CA GLN A 424 1.62 11.95 7.80
C GLN A 424 1.29 12.02 9.30
N GLU A 425 0.13 11.52 9.72
CA GLU A 425 -0.23 11.52 11.13
C GLU A 425 0.64 10.55 11.95
N MET A 426 0.89 9.34 11.43
CA MET A 426 1.83 8.40 12.06
C MET A 426 3.27 8.95 12.10
N ASN A 427 3.72 9.59 11.02
CA ASN A 427 5.05 10.18 10.93
C ASN A 427 5.28 11.31 11.95
N LYS A 428 4.30 12.21 12.13
CA LYS A 428 4.38 13.29 13.13
C LYS A 428 4.65 12.77 14.55
N GLN A 429 4.09 11.61 14.89
CA GLN A 429 4.28 11.00 16.21
C GLN A 429 5.70 10.47 16.43
N LYS A 430 6.53 10.40 15.38
CA LYS A 430 7.94 10.00 15.45
C LYS A 430 8.92 11.16 15.66
N ALA A 431 8.44 12.38 15.90
CA ALA A 431 9.28 13.57 16.05
C ALA A 431 10.47 13.38 17.02
N ARG A 432 10.26 12.70 18.15
CA ARG A 432 11.34 12.44 19.10
C ARG A 432 12.42 11.51 18.55
N ALA A 433 12.03 10.41 17.88
CA ALA A 433 12.97 9.47 17.30
C ALA A 433 13.78 10.12 16.15
N LEU A 434 13.13 11.00 15.38
CA LEU A 434 13.79 11.81 14.36
C LEU A 434 14.78 12.83 14.95
N GLN A 435 14.41 13.47 16.06
CA GLN A 435 15.33 14.34 16.79
C GLN A 435 16.57 13.55 17.26
N ASP A 436 16.38 12.38 17.89
CA ASP A 436 17.48 11.53 18.34
C ASP A 436 18.39 11.11 17.16
N PHE A 437 17.78 10.73 16.03
CA PHE A 437 18.50 10.42 14.80
C PHE A 437 19.37 11.60 14.32
N GLN A 438 18.83 12.81 14.27
CA GLN A 438 19.59 14.00 13.88
C GLN A 438 20.76 14.32 14.81
N GLN A 439 20.76 13.85 16.06
CA GLN A 439 21.89 14.07 16.99
C GLN A 439 23.06 13.11 16.72
N GLN A 440 22.81 11.97 16.08
CA GLN A 440 23.76 10.87 15.98
C GLN A 440 24.86 11.07 14.93
N LYS A 441 24.54 11.70 13.79
CA LYS A 441 25.44 12.10 12.70
C LYS A 441 26.22 11.02 11.94
N PHE A 442 26.60 9.92 12.59
CA PHE A 442 27.51 8.94 12.01
C PHE A 442 27.14 7.51 12.41
N GLY A 443 26.95 6.64 11.43
CA GLY A 443 26.55 5.24 11.61
C GLY A 443 27.32 4.25 10.75
N LEU A 444 27.26 2.98 11.13
CA LEU A 444 27.77 1.85 10.35
C LEU A 444 26.66 1.24 9.51
N PHE A 445 26.95 0.96 8.25
CA PHE A 445 26.14 0.06 7.41
C PHE A 445 26.90 -1.25 7.16
N ILE A 446 26.18 -2.36 7.04
CA ILE A 446 26.77 -3.66 6.70
C ILE A 446 25.96 -4.36 5.61
N HIS A 447 26.58 -4.57 4.45
CA HIS A 447 26.09 -5.46 3.40
C HIS A 447 26.86 -6.78 3.45
N TRP A 448 26.19 -7.83 3.90
CA TRP A 448 26.77 -9.15 4.03
C TRP A 448 25.74 -10.25 3.73
N GLY A 449 26.20 -11.37 3.18
CA GLY A 449 25.32 -12.44 2.71
C GLY A 449 26.06 -13.45 1.86
N LEU A 450 25.31 -14.30 1.16
CA LEU A 450 25.89 -15.37 0.34
C LEU A 450 26.77 -14.82 -0.79
N TYR A 451 26.49 -13.62 -1.28
CA TYR A 451 27.28 -12.92 -2.29
C TYR A 451 28.72 -12.61 -1.85
N ALA A 452 29.04 -12.68 -0.55
CA ALA A 452 30.42 -12.58 -0.08
C ALA A 452 31.29 -13.78 -0.49
N ILE A 453 30.70 -14.94 -0.82
CA ILE A 453 31.40 -16.14 -1.32
C ILE A 453 31.98 -15.91 -2.73
N PRO A 454 31.18 -15.55 -3.74
CA PRO A 454 31.74 -15.23 -5.07
C PRO A 454 32.57 -13.94 -5.07
N ALA A 455 32.34 -13.03 -4.12
CA ALA A 455 33.15 -11.82 -3.90
C ALA A 455 33.42 -11.00 -5.19
N GLY A 456 32.37 -10.84 -6.02
CA GLY A 456 32.42 -10.13 -7.31
C GLY A 456 32.88 -10.97 -8.51
N ILE A 457 33.17 -12.27 -8.34
CA ILE A 457 33.61 -13.17 -9.42
C ILE A 457 32.65 -14.34 -9.55
N TRP A 458 32.19 -14.60 -10.78
CA TRP A 458 31.42 -15.81 -11.09
C TRP A 458 31.98 -16.49 -12.34
N ASN A 459 32.25 -17.79 -12.25
CA ASN A 459 32.86 -18.57 -13.35
C ASN A 459 34.13 -17.93 -13.95
N GLY A 460 34.96 -17.31 -13.11
CA GLY A 460 36.21 -16.67 -13.52
C GLY A 460 36.06 -15.27 -14.13
N GLN A 461 34.84 -14.77 -14.31
CA GLN A 461 34.55 -13.43 -14.82
C GLN A 461 34.24 -12.46 -13.68
N ARG A 462 34.75 -11.23 -13.79
CA ARG A 462 34.44 -10.16 -12.83
C ARG A 462 33.06 -9.59 -13.13
N ILE A 463 32.38 -9.04 -12.11
CA ILE A 463 31.01 -8.54 -12.28
C ILE A 463 30.89 -7.43 -13.32
N GLU A 464 31.93 -6.62 -13.50
CA GLU A 464 32.05 -5.57 -14.52
C GLU A 464 31.98 -6.14 -15.94
N ASP A 465 32.50 -7.35 -16.15
CA ASP A 465 32.48 -8.03 -17.45
C ASP A 465 31.10 -8.66 -17.76
N LEU A 466 30.26 -8.82 -16.73
CA LEU A 466 28.98 -9.51 -16.80
C LEU A 466 27.82 -8.54 -17.00
N GLY A 467 27.93 -7.30 -16.52
CA GLY A 467 26.94 -6.25 -16.72
C GLY A 467 26.89 -5.22 -15.60
N SER A 468 25.71 -4.61 -15.42
CA SER A 468 25.45 -3.57 -14.43
C SER A 468 24.23 -3.95 -13.59
N PRO A 469 24.18 -3.60 -12.29
CA PRO A 469 25.18 -2.82 -11.55
C PRO A 469 26.42 -3.63 -11.14
N SER A 470 27.59 -2.99 -11.11
CA SER A 470 28.90 -3.63 -10.90
C SER A 470 29.27 -3.85 -9.41
N VAL A 471 28.27 -4.04 -8.56
CA VAL A 471 28.41 -4.18 -7.10
C VAL A 471 28.20 -5.63 -6.68
N ALA A 472 29.05 -6.16 -5.80
CA ALA A 472 29.19 -7.61 -5.59
C ALA A 472 27.89 -8.30 -5.11
N GLU A 473 27.06 -7.60 -4.35
CA GLU A 473 25.78 -8.10 -3.84
C GLU A 473 24.70 -8.29 -4.92
N TRP A 474 24.95 -7.80 -6.14
CA TRP A 474 24.09 -7.99 -7.32
C TRP A 474 24.51 -9.15 -8.23
N ILE A 475 25.56 -9.88 -7.87
CA ILE A 475 26.15 -10.94 -8.72
C ILE A 475 25.13 -11.99 -9.17
N GLN A 476 24.13 -12.34 -8.37
CA GLN A 476 23.09 -13.30 -8.76
C GLN A 476 22.35 -12.86 -10.03
N LEU A 477 21.91 -11.61 -10.05
CA LEU A 477 21.15 -11.06 -11.18
C LEU A 477 22.05 -10.81 -12.39
N VAL A 478 23.20 -10.17 -12.16
CA VAL A 478 24.11 -9.71 -13.22
C VAL A 478 24.77 -10.89 -13.93
N ALA A 479 25.27 -11.88 -13.18
CA ALA A 479 25.86 -13.09 -13.75
C ALA A 479 24.81 -14.13 -14.20
N LYS A 480 23.52 -13.78 -14.14
CA LYS A 480 22.38 -14.65 -14.49
C LYS A 480 22.43 -16.03 -13.84
N ILE A 481 22.69 -16.07 -12.52
CA ILE A 481 22.89 -17.31 -11.77
C ILE A 481 21.53 -17.91 -11.38
N PRO A 482 21.11 -19.08 -11.92
CA PRO A 482 19.81 -19.67 -11.62
C PRO A 482 19.52 -19.74 -10.12
N ARG A 483 18.28 -19.49 -9.71
CA ARG A 483 17.88 -19.40 -8.28
C ARG A 483 18.27 -20.61 -7.47
N SER A 484 18.13 -21.80 -8.08
CA SER A 484 18.52 -23.07 -7.46
C SER A 484 20.03 -23.22 -7.33
N THR A 485 20.80 -22.68 -8.28
CA THR A 485 22.27 -22.66 -8.26
C THR A 485 22.80 -21.69 -7.24
N TYR A 486 22.30 -20.46 -7.21
CA TYR A 486 22.72 -19.46 -6.22
C TYR A 486 22.38 -19.92 -4.80
N ALA A 487 21.20 -20.51 -4.57
CA ALA A 487 20.80 -20.99 -3.25
C ALA A 487 21.76 -22.07 -2.67
N ARG A 488 22.48 -22.83 -3.50
CA ARG A 488 23.47 -23.81 -3.03
C ARG A 488 24.69 -23.18 -2.37
N LEU A 489 24.93 -21.87 -2.54
CA LEU A 489 25.96 -21.14 -1.81
C LEU A 489 25.72 -21.18 -0.29
N ALA A 490 24.47 -21.32 0.16
CA ALA A 490 24.15 -21.48 1.58
C ALA A 490 24.86 -22.69 2.21
N ASN A 491 25.10 -23.77 1.45
CA ASN A 491 25.80 -24.96 1.93
C ASN A 491 27.29 -24.69 2.24
N GLN A 492 27.85 -23.61 1.72
CA GLN A 492 29.25 -23.21 1.90
C GLN A 492 29.41 -22.05 2.89
N PHE A 493 28.32 -21.35 3.21
CA PHE A 493 28.37 -20.17 4.07
C PHE A 493 28.64 -20.56 5.52
N SER A 494 29.89 -20.42 5.94
CA SER A 494 30.36 -20.76 7.29
C SER A 494 31.35 -19.72 7.81
N PRO A 495 30.89 -18.54 8.23
CA PRO A 495 31.77 -17.46 8.65
C PRO A 495 32.37 -17.68 10.04
N GLN A 496 33.41 -18.52 10.10
CA GLN A 496 34.07 -18.92 11.34
C GLN A 496 34.76 -17.77 12.07
N SER A 497 35.13 -16.69 11.36
CA SER A 497 35.77 -15.50 11.95
C SER A 497 34.77 -14.42 12.35
N PHE A 498 33.46 -14.64 12.19
CA PHE A 498 32.44 -13.67 12.58
C PHE A 498 32.36 -13.51 14.10
N ASP A 499 32.53 -12.26 14.54
CA ASP A 499 32.39 -11.83 15.92
C ASP A 499 31.62 -10.50 15.97
N ALA A 500 30.39 -10.57 16.50
CA ALA A 500 29.50 -9.43 16.62
C ALA A 500 30.05 -8.35 17.58
N ASP A 501 30.65 -8.73 18.70
CA ASP A 501 31.21 -7.79 19.66
C ASP A 501 32.37 -7.02 19.05
N ASN A 502 33.25 -7.68 18.30
CA ASN A 502 34.37 -7.01 17.65
C ASN A 502 33.91 -6.00 16.59
N ILE A 503 32.90 -6.33 15.79
CA ILE A 503 32.34 -5.41 14.77
C ILE A 503 31.67 -4.21 15.45
N VAL A 504 30.81 -4.44 16.44
CA VAL A 504 30.11 -3.36 17.14
C VAL A 504 31.09 -2.49 17.93
N LYS A 505 32.07 -3.09 18.60
CA LYS A 505 33.12 -2.35 19.32
C LYS A 505 33.95 -1.51 18.34
N MET A 506 34.30 -2.04 17.17
CA MET A 506 34.99 -1.27 16.14
C MET A 506 34.17 -0.05 15.72
N ALA A 507 32.87 -0.20 15.47
CA ALA A 507 31.99 0.92 15.13
C ALA A 507 31.94 1.97 16.24
N LYS A 508 31.79 1.52 17.49
CA LYS A 508 31.77 2.36 18.68
C LYS A 508 33.08 3.15 18.85
N ASP A 509 34.22 2.47 18.72
CA ASP A 509 35.55 3.06 18.85
C ASP A 509 35.85 4.04 17.72
N ALA A 510 35.23 3.84 16.55
CA ALA A 510 35.25 4.76 15.41
C ALA A 510 34.35 5.99 15.60
N GLY A 511 33.56 6.06 16.68
CA GLY A 511 32.68 7.18 17.01
C GLY A 511 31.24 7.03 16.53
N MET A 512 30.91 5.98 15.78
CA MET A 512 29.55 5.76 15.27
C MET A 512 28.55 5.62 16.42
N LYS A 513 27.28 5.98 16.17
CA LYS A 513 26.20 5.97 17.16
C LYS A 513 25.14 4.91 16.91
N TYR A 514 25.05 4.43 15.67
CA TYR A 514 24.13 3.39 15.27
C TYR A 514 24.76 2.44 14.26
N LEU A 515 24.17 1.24 14.14
CA LEU A 515 24.52 0.22 13.16
C LEU A 515 23.27 -0.28 12.47
N VAL A 516 23.31 -0.31 11.14
CA VAL A 516 22.30 -0.94 10.28
C VAL A 516 22.94 -2.10 9.52
N VAL A 517 22.28 -3.25 9.48
CA VAL A 517 22.78 -4.45 8.78
C VAL A 517 21.70 -5.06 7.90
N THR A 518 22.09 -5.55 6.73
CA THR A 518 21.26 -6.34 5.82
C THR A 518 20.68 -7.58 6.53
N SER A 519 19.44 -7.48 7.04
CA SER A 519 18.73 -8.65 7.59
C SER A 519 18.31 -9.63 6.51
N LYS A 520 18.00 -9.09 5.32
CA LYS A 520 17.78 -9.80 4.06
C LYS A 520 18.07 -8.85 2.89
N HIS A 521 18.92 -9.26 1.95
CA HIS A 521 19.18 -8.51 0.71
C HIS A 521 18.31 -9.03 -0.45
N HIS A 522 18.57 -8.56 -1.67
CA HIS A 522 17.86 -8.95 -2.90
C HIS A 522 17.96 -10.44 -3.22
N ASP A 523 18.99 -11.15 -2.75
CA ASP A 523 19.13 -12.60 -2.94
C ASP A 523 18.09 -13.42 -2.14
N GLY A 524 17.33 -12.77 -1.26
CA GLY A 524 16.26 -13.38 -0.48
C GLY A 524 16.74 -14.18 0.72
N PHE A 525 18.04 -14.19 1.02
CA PHE A 525 18.65 -14.92 2.12
C PHE A 525 18.60 -14.12 3.43
N ALA A 526 18.01 -14.69 4.48
CA ALA A 526 17.92 -14.02 5.77
C ALA A 526 19.15 -14.32 6.65
N LEU A 527 19.79 -13.28 7.21
CA LEU A 527 20.92 -13.43 8.14
C LEU A 527 20.53 -13.85 9.56
N TYR A 528 19.26 -14.12 9.81
CA TYR A 528 18.73 -14.54 11.10
C TYR A 528 17.87 -15.79 10.97
N GLY A 529 17.62 -16.49 12.08
CA GLY A 529 16.77 -17.69 12.09
C GLY A 529 15.29 -17.35 11.91
N SER A 530 14.87 -16.96 10.70
CA SER A 530 13.47 -16.67 10.38
C SER A 530 12.63 -17.94 10.42
N LYS A 531 11.45 -17.87 11.04
CA LYS A 531 10.45 -18.95 11.01
C LYS A 531 9.66 -18.99 9.70
N VAL A 532 9.71 -17.91 8.92
CA VAL A 532 8.91 -17.72 7.71
C VAL A 532 9.52 -18.43 6.50
N SER A 533 10.84 -18.47 6.40
CA SER A 533 11.56 -19.15 5.31
C SER A 533 12.78 -19.87 5.86
N SER A 534 13.00 -21.12 5.42
CA SER A 534 14.18 -21.91 5.80
C SER A 534 15.47 -21.45 5.12
N PHE A 535 15.38 -20.58 4.11
CA PHE A 535 16.53 -20.03 3.40
C PHE A 535 17.20 -18.90 4.22
N ASN A 536 17.87 -19.32 5.30
CA ASN A 536 18.46 -18.42 6.28
C ASN A 536 19.74 -18.97 6.93
N SER A 537 20.50 -18.10 7.58
CA SER A 537 21.80 -18.41 8.23
C SER A 537 21.72 -19.54 9.25
N LYS A 538 20.62 -19.66 9.99
CA LYS A 538 20.46 -20.69 11.03
C LYS A 538 20.07 -22.05 10.49
N GLN A 539 19.25 -22.11 9.45
CA GLN A 539 18.69 -23.37 8.94
C GLN A 539 19.40 -23.89 7.70
N ALA A 540 19.69 -23.03 6.71
CA ALA A 540 20.21 -23.42 5.41
C ALA A 540 21.73 -23.56 5.33
N THR A 541 22.48 -23.18 6.38
CA THR A 541 23.95 -23.14 6.32
C THR A 541 24.61 -24.06 7.35
N PRO A 542 25.89 -24.43 7.19
CA PRO A 542 26.66 -25.10 8.24
C PRO A 542 26.98 -24.18 9.45
N PHE A 543 26.79 -22.86 9.33
CA PHE A 543 27.08 -21.92 10.42
C PHE A 543 26.12 -22.02 11.60
N LYS A 544 24.82 -22.28 11.33
CA LYS A 544 23.75 -22.51 12.32
C LYS A 544 23.58 -21.41 13.39
N ARG A 545 24.07 -20.19 13.14
CA ARG A 545 24.01 -19.02 14.05
C ARG A 545 23.07 -17.94 13.54
N ASP A 546 22.58 -17.10 14.46
CA ASP A 546 21.67 -15.99 14.17
C ASP A 546 22.44 -14.66 14.26
N ILE A 547 22.93 -14.19 13.11
CA ILE A 547 23.84 -13.04 13.02
C ILE A 547 23.17 -11.75 13.49
N ILE A 548 21.89 -11.55 13.16
CA ILE A 548 21.15 -10.35 13.53
C ILE A 548 20.91 -10.32 15.05
N GLN A 549 20.58 -11.46 15.67
CA GLN A 549 20.47 -11.55 17.12
C GLN A 549 21.81 -11.20 17.80
N GLU A 550 22.91 -11.77 17.34
CA GLU A 550 24.22 -11.54 17.95
C GLU A 550 24.68 -10.08 17.81
N LEU A 551 24.46 -9.44 16.65
CA LEU A 551 24.72 -8.02 16.45
C LEU A 551 23.82 -7.12 17.29
N TYR A 552 22.52 -7.45 17.40
CA TYR A 552 21.60 -6.73 18.27
C TYR A 552 22.08 -6.76 19.73
N ASP A 553 22.41 -7.95 20.24
CA ASP A 553 22.86 -8.11 21.62
C ASP A 553 24.20 -7.38 21.86
N ALA A 554 25.12 -7.40 20.89
CA ALA A 554 26.36 -6.64 20.95
C ALA A 554 26.10 -5.13 20.96
N CYS A 555 25.20 -4.61 20.11
CA CYS A 555 24.78 -3.22 20.12
C CYS A 555 24.23 -2.78 21.48
N LEU A 556 23.40 -3.62 22.12
CA LEU A 556 22.93 -3.36 23.48
C LEU A 556 24.08 -3.29 24.50
N ARG A 557 25.03 -4.24 24.46
CA ARG A 557 26.21 -4.25 25.35
C ARG A 557 27.06 -3.00 25.19
N HIS A 558 27.33 -2.57 23.97
CA HIS A 558 28.21 -1.43 23.66
C HIS A 558 27.49 -0.08 23.57
N LYS A 559 26.17 -0.05 23.88
CA LYS A 559 25.32 1.15 23.83
C LYS A 559 25.42 1.84 22.47
N LEU A 560 25.13 1.07 21.43
CA LEU A 560 25.03 1.52 20.04
C LEU A 560 23.58 1.25 19.60
N ASP A 561 22.93 2.24 18.98
CA ASP A 561 21.57 2.02 18.46
C ASP A 561 21.60 1.02 17.30
N PHE A 562 20.56 0.20 17.18
CA PHE A 562 20.51 -0.90 16.21
C PHE A 562 19.37 -0.72 15.23
N GLY A 563 19.66 -1.00 13.96
CA GLY A 563 18.71 -1.02 12.86
C GLY A 563 18.96 -2.19 11.93
N VAL A 564 18.01 -2.44 11.04
CA VAL A 564 18.19 -3.42 9.97
C VAL A 564 17.83 -2.83 8.62
N TYR A 565 18.53 -3.28 7.60
CA TYR A 565 18.09 -3.17 6.23
C TYR A 565 17.22 -4.37 5.86
N TYR A 566 16.20 -4.15 5.04
CA TYR A 566 15.37 -5.21 4.49
C TYR A 566 14.96 -4.91 3.05
N SER A 567 15.31 -5.78 2.10
CA SER A 567 14.83 -5.65 0.73
C SER A 567 13.38 -6.14 0.61
N GLN A 568 12.44 -5.19 0.63
CA GLN A 568 11.00 -5.46 0.63
C GLN A 568 10.46 -5.83 -0.75
N ASN A 569 10.99 -5.23 -1.81
CA ASN A 569 10.49 -5.41 -3.17
C ASN A 569 11.21 -6.53 -3.92
N ILE A 570 12.55 -6.46 -3.98
CA ILE A 570 13.37 -7.40 -4.73
C ILE A 570 13.69 -8.62 -3.87
N ASP A 571 13.38 -9.81 -4.40
CA ASP A 571 13.77 -11.09 -3.82
C ASP A 571 13.96 -12.11 -4.95
N TRP A 572 15.21 -12.32 -5.36
CA TRP A 572 15.61 -13.23 -6.43
C TRP A 572 15.53 -14.70 -6.04
N ARG A 573 15.09 -15.02 -4.81
CA ARG A 573 14.77 -16.39 -4.42
C ARG A 573 13.29 -16.66 -4.60
N ASP A 574 12.44 -15.94 -3.89
CA ASP A 574 11.00 -16.23 -3.78
C ASP A 574 10.10 -15.11 -4.33
N GLY A 575 10.61 -13.91 -4.59
CA GLY A 575 9.82 -12.75 -5.01
C GLY A 575 9.46 -12.77 -6.48
N SER A 576 8.28 -12.21 -6.81
CA SER A 576 7.70 -12.09 -8.15
C SER A 576 8.37 -11.04 -9.04
N ASP A 577 9.71 -11.05 -9.09
CA ASP A 577 10.50 -10.24 -10.01
C ASP A 577 10.18 -8.75 -9.92
N ALA A 578 10.14 -8.24 -8.68
CA ALA A 578 9.86 -6.83 -8.37
C ALA A 578 8.54 -6.32 -8.95
N GLN A 579 7.49 -7.16 -8.96
CA GLN A 579 6.16 -6.84 -9.51
C GLN A 579 6.14 -6.58 -11.03
N TYR A 580 7.24 -6.79 -11.74
CA TYR A 580 7.41 -6.39 -13.13
C TYR A 580 6.30 -6.89 -14.07
N LYS A 581 5.96 -8.18 -14.00
CA LYS A 581 4.96 -8.79 -14.89
C LYS A 581 3.60 -8.10 -14.81
N VAL A 582 3.21 -7.74 -13.60
CA VAL A 582 1.93 -7.11 -13.26
C VAL A 582 1.90 -5.67 -13.78
N THR A 583 2.91 -4.86 -13.44
CA THR A 583 2.99 -3.47 -13.88
C THR A 583 3.21 -3.34 -15.38
N LYS A 584 3.95 -4.28 -15.99
CA LYS A 584 4.12 -4.33 -17.45
C LYS A 584 2.79 -4.50 -18.18
N ALA A 585 1.92 -5.39 -17.71
CA ALA A 585 0.60 -5.54 -18.31
C ALA A 585 -0.21 -4.23 -18.24
N GLN A 586 -0.15 -3.51 -17.12
CA GLN A 586 -0.81 -2.20 -16.97
C GLN A 586 -0.26 -1.14 -17.93
N HIS A 587 1.06 -1.03 -18.00
CA HIS A 587 1.72 -0.03 -18.83
C HIS A 587 1.58 -0.33 -20.33
N ASP A 588 1.58 -1.59 -20.73
CA ASP A 588 1.33 -1.98 -22.13
C ASP A 588 -0.06 -1.51 -22.59
N LEU A 589 -1.08 -1.62 -21.71
CA LEU A 589 -2.43 -1.10 -21.95
C LEU A 589 -2.45 0.44 -22.02
N ALA A 590 -1.64 1.11 -21.20
CA ALA A 590 -1.51 2.57 -21.18
C ALA A 590 -0.53 3.13 -22.23
N HIS A 591 0.07 2.28 -23.07
CA HIS A 591 1.15 2.64 -24.00
C HIS A 591 2.34 3.35 -23.34
N THR A 592 2.68 2.96 -22.10
CA THR A 592 3.82 3.49 -21.35
C THR A 592 4.92 2.45 -21.18
N LYS A 593 6.16 2.91 -20.94
CA LYS A 593 7.31 2.03 -20.72
C LYS A 593 7.34 1.52 -19.28
N THR A 594 7.63 0.23 -19.09
CA THR A 594 7.90 -0.35 -17.77
C THR A 594 9.40 -0.50 -17.55
N ASP A 595 9.88 -0.01 -16.40
CA ASP A 595 11.26 -0.24 -15.99
C ASP A 595 11.43 -1.67 -15.45
N ALA A 596 12.45 -2.37 -15.93
CA ALA A 596 12.78 -3.74 -15.57
C ALA A 596 13.91 -3.83 -14.53
N PHE A 597 14.42 -2.70 -14.05
CA PHE A 597 15.55 -2.68 -13.13
C PHE A 597 15.28 -3.53 -11.88
N GLY A 598 16.22 -4.44 -11.57
CA GLY A 598 16.11 -5.36 -10.43
C GLY A 598 15.24 -6.61 -10.65
N ALA A 599 14.42 -6.66 -11.71
CA ALA A 599 13.57 -7.81 -12.00
C ALA A 599 14.37 -8.98 -12.60
N ASN A 600 14.17 -10.20 -12.07
CA ASN A 600 14.78 -11.41 -12.62
C ASN A 600 13.90 -12.00 -13.73
N LEU A 601 14.08 -11.50 -14.95
CA LEU A 601 13.26 -11.91 -16.10
C LEU A 601 13.72 -13.20 -16.79
N TRP A 602 14.93 -13.68 -16.48
CA TRP A 602 15.55 -14.83 -17.14
C TRP A 602 15.40 -16.14 -16.35
N ASP A 603 15.09 -16.06 -15.05
CA ASP A 603 14.65 -17.17 -14.20
C ASP A 603 13.47 -16.69 -13.33
N PRO A 604 12.28 -16.49 -13.95
CA PRO A 604 11.15 -15.83 -13.31
C PRO A 604 10.59 -16.64 -12.14
N SER A 605 10.10 -15.93 -11.12
CA SER A 605 9.53 -16.59 -9.95
C SER A 605 8.19 -17.24 -10.26
N LYS A 606 7.90 -18.33 -9.54
CA LYS A 606 6.59 -18.99 -9.57
C LYS A 606 5.57 -18.32 -8.65
N ASN A 607 6.02 -17.53 -7.69
CA ASN A 607 5.17 -16.86 -6.72
C ASN A 607 4.67 -15.54 -7.29
N SER A 608 3.42 -15.15 -6.98
CA SER A 608 2.92 -13.80 -7.26
C SER A 608 3.50 -12.79 -6.26
N PHE A 609 3.52 -11.50 -6.63
CA PHE A 609 4.04 -10.47 -5.73
C PHE A 609 3.20 -10.38 -4.46
N ALA A 610 1.87 -10.52 -4.59
CA ALA A 610 0.96 -10.58 -3.47
C ALA A 610 1.27 -11.73 -2.51
N SER A 611 1.49 -12.96 -3.02
CA SER A 611 1.87 -14.12 -2.19
C SER A 611 3.20 -13.87 -1.46
N TYR A 612 4.21 -13.35 -2.15
CA TYR A 612 5.49 -12.98 -1.55
C TYR A 612 5.34 -11.94 -0.43
N LEU A 613 4.55 -10.89 -0.63
CA LEU A 613 4.28 -9.88 0.40
C LEU A 613 3.56 -10.47 1.60
N ASN A 614 2.52 -11.28 1.37
CA ASN A 614 1.64 -11.84 2.39
C ASN A 614 2.28 -12.95 3.22
N GLU A 615 3.08 -13.79 2.57
CA GLU A 615 3.56 -15.04 3.15
C GLU A 615 5.04 -14.95 3.56
N LYS A 616 5.82 -14.05 2.96
CA LYS A 616 7.24 -13.86 3.29
C LYS A 616 7.55 -12.46 3.83
N ALA A 617 7.37 -11.42 3.03
CA ALA A 617 7.99 -10.13 3.33
C ALA A 617 7.41 -9.40 4.53
N ILE A 618 6.08 -9.23 4.59
CA ILE A 618 5.42 -8.61 5.75
C ILE A 618 5.57 -9.46 7.01
N PRO A 619 5.40 -10.81 6.97
CA PRO A 619 5.68 -11.66 8.13
C PRO A 619 7.12 -11.55 8.65
N GLN A 620 8.13 -11.48 7.78
CA GLN A 620 9.53 -11.30 8.19
C GLN A 620 9.78 -9.94 8.83
N VAL A 621 9.22 -8.86 8.27
CA VAL A 621 9.30 -7.53 8.89
C VAL A 621 8.65 -7.53 10.28
N LYS A 622 7.48 -8.15 10.44
CA LYS A 622 6.83 -8.33 11.76
C LYS A 622 7.70 -9.17 12.70
N GLU A 623 8.31 -10.26 12.23
CA GLU A 623 9.19 -11.11 13.02
C GLU A 623 10.39 -10.33 13.57
N ILE A 624 11.04 -9.50 12.74
CA ILE A 624 12.14 -8.63 13.16
C ILE A 624 11.67 -7.64 14.24
N LEU A 625 10.59 -6.88 13.96
CA LEU A 625 10.08 -5.84 14.86
C LEU A 625 9.61 -6.41 16.21
N THR A 626 9.06 -7.61 16.19
CA THR A 626 8.59 -8.27 17.42
C THR A 626 9.72 -8.85 18.24
N ARG A 627 10.79 -9.36 17.60
CA ARG A 627 11.97 -9.91 18.28
C ARG A 627 12.88 -8.83 18.87
N PHE A 628 13.12 -7.75 18.13
CA PHE A 628 14.11 -6.73 18.50
C PHE A 628 13.42 -5.48 19.04
N LYS A 629 13.02 -5.52 20.32
CA LYS A 629 12.20 -4.47 20.95
C LYS A 629 12.84 -3.08 20.98
N GLN A 630 14.17 -3.00 21.03
CA GLN A 630 14.92 -1.74 21.02
C GLN A 630 15.45 -1.36 19.62
N LEU A 631 14.93 -1.97 18.55
CA LEU A 631 15.23 -1.55 17.19
C LEU A 631 14.86 -0.07 17.02
N LYS A 632 15.71 0.68 16.32
CA LYS A 632 15.55 2.11 16.06
C LYS A 632 15.28 2.43 14.59
N TYR A 633 15.85 1.63 13.68
CA TYR A 633 15.77 1.88 12.24
C TYR A 633 15.32 0.64 11.48
N ILE A 634 14.50 0.85 10.47
CA ILE A 634 14.33 -0.09 9.38
C ILE A 634 14.59 0.62 8.04
N TRP A 635 15.56 0.11 7.31
CA TRP A 635 16.01 0.66 6.05
C TRP A 635 15.49 -0.21 4.92
N PHE A 636 14.43 0.24 4.24
CA PHE A 636 13.85 -0.44 3.09
C PHE A 636 14.59 -0.06 1.81
N ASP A 637 14.49 -0.86 0.74
CA ASP A 637 15.23 -0.62 -0.48
C ASP A 637 14.50 -1.00 -1.77
N MET A 638 14.90 -0.32 -2.86
CA MET A 638 14.47 -0.56 -4.23
C MET A 638 12.95 -0.71 -4.38
N PRO A 639 12.12 0.28 -3.98
CA PRO A 639 10.65 0.18 -4.00
C PRO A 639 10.04 0.27 -5.42
N GLY A 640 10.82 -0.01 -6.47
CA GLY A 640 10.38 0.09 -7.86
C GLY A 640 9.11 -0.71 -8.13
N LEU A 641 8.17 -0.12 -8.88
CA LEU A 641 6.88 -0.71 -9.28
C LEU A 641 5.90 -1.02 -8.12
N MET A 642 6.27 -0.82 -6.86
CA MET A 642 5.36 -0.97 -5.72
C MET A 642 4.27 0.10 -5.74
N THR A 643 3.04 -0.27 -5.40
CA THR A 643 1.94 0.69 -5.23
C THR A 643 2.03 1.42 -3.90
N ALA A 644 1.36 2.58 -3.78
CA ALA A 644 1.30 3.34 -2.54
C ALA A 644 0.69 2.53 -1.37
N GLU A 645 -0.30 1.68 -1.64
CA GLU A 645 -0.89 0.77 -0.65
C GLU A 645 0.13 -0.22 -0.11
N GLN A 646 1.01 -0.74 -0.97
CA GLN A 646 2.03 -1.71 -0.58
C GLN A 646 3.12 -1.03 0.27
N SER A 647 3.60 0.15 -0.14
CA SER A 647 4.51 0.96 0.68
C SER A 647 3.88 1.33 2.03
N PHE A 648 2.64 1.81 2.02
CA PHE A 648 1.89 2.13 3.25
C PHE A 648 1.74 0.92 4.15
N ARG A 649 1.47 -0.26 3.61
CA ARG A 649 1.32 -1.49 4.40
C ARG A 649 2.62 -1.86 5.14
N PHE A 650 3.79 -1.68 4.53
CA PHE A 650 5.07 -1.83 5.24
C PHE A 650 5.21 -0.78 6.33
N TYR A 651 4.94 0.49 6.03
CA TYR A 651 5.07 1.58 7.00
C TYR A 651 4.15 1.35 8.22
N LYS A 652 2.88 1.06 7.95
CA LYS A 652 1.89 0.77 8.98
C LYS A 652 2.26 -0.47 9.79
N THR A 653 2.81 -1.51 9.15
CA THR A 653 3.33 -2.68 9.87
C THR A 653 4.43 -2.30 10.85
N VAL A 654 5.36 -1.42 10.45
CA VAL A 654 6.41 -0.91 11.35
C VAL A 654 5.79 -0.14 12.50
N TYR A 655 4.92 0.83 12.20
CA TYR A 655 4.27 1.67 13.20
C TYR A 655 3.44 0.87 14.21
N ASP A 656 2.59 -0.05 13.73
CA ASP A 656 1.72 -0.88 14.58
C ASP A 656 2.53 -1.80 15.50
N CYS A 657 3.70 -2.27 15.06
CA CYS A 657 4.57 -3.11 15.90
C CYS A 657 5.42 -2.29 16.87
N ASN A 658 5.96 -1.17 16.42
CA ASN A 658 6.78 -0.26 17.22
C ASN A 658 6.80 1.16 16.60
N PRO A 659 6.05 2.12 17.16
CA PRO A 659 5.97 3.48 16.61
C PRO A 659 7.26 4.28 16.79
N HIS A 660 8.24 3.79 17.56
CA HIS A 660 9.55 4.45 17.76
C HIS A 660 10.60 4.07 16.71
N VAL A 661 10.32 3.10 15.83
CA VAL A 661 11.21 2.74 14.73
C VAL A 661 11.01 3.71 13.58
N ILE A 662 12.07 4.38 13.12
CA ILE A 662 12.00 5.23 11.94
C ILE A 662 12.34 4.45 10.67
N VAL A 663 11.74 4.89 9.56
CA VAL A 663 11.76 4.23 8.25
C VAL A 663 12.42 5.14 7.22
N SER A 664 13.35 4.65 6.40
CA SER A 664 13.92 5.44 5.31
C SER A 664 12.91 5.74 4.19
N GLU A 665 13.10 6.81 3.42
CA GLU A 665 12.25 7.14 2.26
C GLU A 665 12.26 6.09 1.14
N ARG A 666 13.23 5.17 1.17
CA ARG A 666 13.33 4.03 0.25
C ARG A 666 12.24 2.96 0.46
N ILE A 667 11.27 3.22 1.33
CA ILE A 667 9.98 2.53 1.32
C ILE A 667 9.12 2.87 0.08
N GLY A 668 9.35 4.03 -0.54
CA GLY A 668 8.74 4.46 -1.80
C GLY A 668 7.43 5.24 -1.68
N ASN A 669 6.91 5.65 -2.84
CA ASN A 669 5.62 6.36 -2.99
C ASN A 669 5.49 7.66 -2.16
N GLY A 670 6.60 8.38 -1.97
CA GLY A 670 6.63 9.65 -1.22
C GLY A 670 6.48 9.50 0.30
N MET A 671 6.58 8.27 0.82
CA MET A 671 6.54 7.97 2.25
C MET A 671 7.94 7.75 2.81
N GLY A 672 8.05 7.80 4.14
CA GLY A 672 9.29 7.53 4.90
C GLY A 672 9.67 8.70 5.81
N ASP A 673 10.32 8.40 6.92
CA ASP A 673 10.53 9.35 8.01
C ASP A 673 11.73 10.28 7.80
N TYR A 674 12.66 9.90 6.93
CA TYR A 674 13.86 10.69 6.60
C TYR A 674 14.34 10.41 5.17
N ALA A 675 14.99 11.40 4.57
CA ALA A 675 15.40 11.39 3.17
C ALA A 675 16.78 10.75 2.92
N ILE A 676 17.01 10.28 1.69
CA ILE A 676 18.22 9.65 1.18
C ILE A 676 18.61 10.37 -0.13
N PRO A 677 19.54 11.33 -0.10
CA PRO A 677 19.92 12.14 -1.27
C PRO A 677 20.45 11.36 -2.48
N GLY A 678 20.83 10.10 -2.28
CA GLY A 678 21.39 9.20 -3.28
C GLY A 678 22.47 8.27 -2.70
N ASP A 679 22.89 7.29 -3.51
CA ASP A 679 24.00 6.39 -3.17
C ASP A 679 25.35 7.05 -3.43
N ASN A 680 26.26 7.01 -2.46
CA ASN A 680 27.61 7.57 -2.55
C ASN A 680 27.59 9.02 -3.08
N ARG A 681 26.66 9.82 -2.57
CA ARG A 681 26.46 11.22 -2.99
C ARG A 681 26.32 12.14 -1.79
N ILE A 682 26.85 13.36 -1.94
CA ILE A 682 26.57 14.48 -1.05
C ILE A 682 25.64 15.45 -1.80
N PRO A 683 24.54 15.91 -1.21
CA PRO A 683 23.64 16.85 -1.86
C PRO A 683 24.34 18.17 -2.20
N ASP A 684 23.95 18.72 -3.35
CA ASP A 684 24.34 20.06 -3.80
C ASP A 684 23.66 21.12 -2.91
N PRO A 685 24.25 22.34 -2.76
CA PRO A 685 23.66 23.39 -1.91
C PRO A 685 22.24 23.84 -2.29
N SER A 686 21.79 23.57 -3.53
CA SER A 686 20.45 23.88 -4.01
C SER A 686 19.39 22.84 -3.60
N GLU A 687 19.81 21.68 -3.10
CA GLU A 687 18.89 20.62 -2.65
C GLU A 687 18.46 20.89 -1.21
N HIS A 688 17.15 21.06 -1.00
CA HIS A 688 16.55 21.31 0.30
C HIS A 688 15.64 20.15 0.69
N PHE A 689 15.80 19.65 1.91
CA PHE A 689 15.00 18.56 2.46
C PHE A 689 14.08 19.08 3.55
N ASN A 690 12.78 18.80 3.42
CA ASN A 690 11.77 19.16 4.43
C ASN A 690 11.75 18.23 5.65
N GLN A 691 12.62 17.21 5.64
CA GLN A 691 12.77 16.20 6.68
C GLN A 691 14.28 15.95 6.93
N PRO A 692 14.66 15.32 8.06
CA PRO A 692 16.03 14.86 8.26
C PRO A 692 16.51 14.02 7.08
N TRP A 693 17.81 14.02 6.79
CA TRP A 693 18.36 13.25 5.68
C TRP A 693 19.66 12.54 6.05
N GLU A 694 19.94 11.45 5.37
CA GLU A 694 21.11 10.61 5.57
C GLU A 694 21.77 10.29 4.22
N ALA A 695 23.02 10.69 4.07
CA ALA A 695 23.85 10.21 2.97
C ALA A 695 24.43 8.85 3.33
N ILE A 696 24.36 7.93 2.37
CA ILE A 696 24.92 6.60 2.48
C ILE A 696 26.12 6.46 1.55
N GLY A 697 27.19 5.84 2.05
CA GLY A 697 28.42 5.68 1.29
C GLY A 697 29.11 4.36 1.58
N THR A 698 29.92 3.91 0.64
CA THR A 698 30.70 2.67 0.72
C THR A 698 32.15 2.97 1.08
N PHE A 699 32.88 1.99 1.60
CA PHE A 699 34.31 2.14 1.85
C PHE A 699 35.17 2.07 0.58
N ASN A 700 34.65 1.51 -0.50
CA ASN A 700 35.30 1.34 -1.81
C ASN A 700 34.24 1.56 -2.92
N HIS A 701 34.12 0.68 -3.92
CA HIS A 701 33.16 0.79 -5.02
C HIS A 701 31.99 -0.21 -4.93
N SER A 702 31.90 -0.98 -3.85
CA SER A 702 30.89 -2.04 -3.68
C SER A 702 30.28 -2.01 -2.28
N TRP A 703 29.00 -2.40 -2.15
CA TRP A 703 28.38 -2.54 -0.84
C TRP A 703 28.80 -3.86 -0.19
N GLY A 704 28.61 -4.97 -0.91
CA GLY A 704 29.12 -6.29 -0.52
C GLY A 704 30.63 -6.42 -0.76
N TYR A 705 31.25 -7.39 -0.08
CA TYR A 705 32.68 -7.67 -0.26
C TYR A 705 33.03 -8.05 -1.70
N LYS A 706 34.04 -7.37 -2.26
CA LYS A 706 34.55 -7.55 -3.62
C LYS A 706 36.05 -7.79 -3.55
N SER A 707 36.47 -9.02 -3.85
CA SER A 707 37.80 -9.56 -3.50
C SER A 707 38.98 -8.80 -4.10
N TYR A 708 38.76 -8.12 -5.24
CA TYR A 708 39.77 -7.40 -6.01
C TYR A 708 39.62 -5.88 -5.94
N ASP A 709 38.63 -5.36 -5.21
CA ASP A 709 38.44 -3.93 -5.02
C ASP A 709 39.19 -3.46 -3.78
N HIS A 710 40.31 -2.77 -4.00
CA HIS A 710 41.22 -2.32 -2.95
C HIS A 710 41.33 -0.80 -2.85
N ASP A 711 40.47 -0.04 -3.54
CA ASP A 711 40.42 1.42 -3.43
C ASP A 711 39.64 1.83 -2.17
N TRP A 712 40.22 1.53 -1.02
CA TRP A 712 39.65 1.88 0.28
C TRP A 712 39.78 3.37 0.52
N LYS A 713 38.66 4.04 0.85
CA LYS A 713 38.66 5.44 1.30
C LYS A 713 39.70 5.64 2.40
N ASN A 714 40.64 6.56 2.13
CA ASN A 714 41.66 6.93 3.10
C ASN A 714 41.05 7.85 4.19
N VAL A 715 41.83 8.11 5.25
CA VAL A 715 41.32 8.87 6.41
C VAL A 715 40.91 10.30 6.04
N ASP A 716 41.55 10.94 5.07
CA ASP A 716 41.24 12.31 4.66
C ASP A 716 39.92 12.37 3.90
N GLU A 717 39.69 11.40 3.00
CA GLU A 717 38.41 11.21 2.34
C GLU A 717 37.30 10.95 3.36
N LEU A 718 37.51 10.02 4.31
CA LEU A 718 36.51 9.73 5.35
C LEU A 718 36.15 10.97 6.19
N ARG A 719 37.15 11.76 6.58
CA ARG A 719 36.92 13.01 7.31
C ARG A 719 36.17 14.02 6.46
N TYR A 720 36.55 14.20 5.19
CA TYR A 720 35.85 15.08 4.27
C TYR A 720 34.37 14.73 4.14
N TRP A 721 34.06 13.46 3.86
CA TRP A 721 32.67 12.99 3.76
C TRP A 721 31.87 13.32 5.01
N LEU A 722 32.41 13.00 6.19
CA LEU A 722 31.74 13.27 7.45
C LEU A 722 31.53 14.77 7.68
N LEU A 723 32.55 15.59 7.45
CA LEU A 723 32.48 17.03 7.68
C LEU A 723 31.52 17.73 6.73
N GLU A 724 31.60 17.41 5.44
CA GLU A 724 30.77 17.98 4.39
C GLU A 724 29.28 17.63 4.58
N ILE A 725 28.98 16.39 5.00
CA ILE A 725 27.61 15.95 5.27
C ILE A 725 27.05 16.64 6.52
N VAL A 726 27.83 16.65 7.62
CA VAL A 726 27.35 17.17 8.90
C VAL A 726 27.21 18.70 8.86
N SER A 727 28.09 19.42 8.15
CA SER A 727 27.95 20.87 7.96
C SER A 727 26.70 21.27 7.18
N LYS A 728 26.21 20.38 6.30
CA LYS A 728 24.93 20.51 5.58
C LYS A 728 23.73 19.91 6.34
N GLY A 729 23.95 19.34 7.53
CA GLY A 729 22.90 18.94 8.46
C GLY A 729 22.45 17.48 8.36
N GLY A 730 23.09 16.70 7.49
CA GLY A 730 22.77 15.29 7.32
C GLY A 730 23.47 14.37 8.31
N ASN A 731 23.05 13.11 8.29
CA ASN A 731 23.80 12.00 8.86
C ASN A 731 24.60 11.28 7.77
N TYR A 732 25.74 10.71 8.14
CA TYR A 732 26.53 9.85 7.26
C TYR A 732 26.48 8.40 7.76
N MET A 733 26.00 7.49 6.92
CA MET A 733 26.04 6.06 7.21
C MET A 733 27.01 5.37 6.25
N LEU A 734 28.12 4.89 6.80
CA LEU A 734 29.25 4.36 6.04
C LEU A 734 29.23 2.83 6.06
N ASN A 735 29.25 2.23 4.87
CA ASN A 735 29.14 0.80 4.66
C ASN A 735 30.46 0.04 4.67
N ILE A 736 30.47 -1.10 5.33
CA ILE A 736 31.48 -2.15 5.21
C ILE A 736 30.91 -3.41 4.58
N GLY A 737 31.76 -4.16 3.87
CA GLY A 737 31.44 -5.51 3.36
C GLY A 737 32.39 -6.55 3.96
N PRO A 738 31.96 -7.32 4.99
CA PRO A 738 32.73 -8.45 5.51
C PRO A 738 32.91 -9.56 4.46
N ASP A 739 34.03 -10.28 4.51
CA ASP A 739 34.29 -11.43 3.62
C ASP A 739 33.40 -12.65 3.97
N ALA A 740 33.50 -13.72 3.19
CA ALA A 740 32.73 -14.95 3.42
C ALA A 740 33.02 -15.64 4.77
N GLN A 741 34.15 -15.32 5.40
CA GLN A 741 34.57 -15.83 6.71
C GLN A 741 34.10 -14.92 7.85
N GLY A 742 33.55 -13.73 7.55
CA GLY A 742 33.09 -12.75 8.52
C GLY A 742 34.16 -11.73 8.93
N ASN A 743 35.30 -11.68 8.27
CA ASN A 743 36.33 -10.68 8.57
C ASN A 743 35.99 -9.34 7.93
N VAL A 744 36.13 -8.27 8.70
CA VAL A 744 36.21 -6.91 8.16
C VAL A 744 37.63 -6.69 7.59
N PRO A 745 37.76 -6.17 6.35
CA PRO A 745 39.06 -5.91 5.73
C PRO A 745 40.00 -5.08 6.61
N VAL A 746 41.30 -5.41 6.61
CA VAL A 746 42.31 -4.76 7.46
C VAL A 746 42.41 -3.24 7.23
N PRO A 747 42.44 -2.73 5.97
CA PRO A 747 42.48 -1.28 5.73
C PRO A 747 41.28 -0.53 6.33
N VAL A 748 40.09 -1.12 6.26
CA VAL A 748 38.85 -0.57 6.85
C VAL A 748 39.00 -0.43 8.37
N LYS A 749 39.41 -1.51 9.06
CA LYS A 749 39.65 -1.49 10.52
C LYS A 749 40.67 -0.42 10.91
N LYS A 750 41.78 -0.34 10.16
CA LYS A 750 42.85 0.64 10.41
C LYS A 750 42.35 2.07 10.24
N ASN A 751 41.66 2.39 9.14
CA ASN A 751 41.22 3.74 8.85
C ASN A 751 40.12 4.20 9.82
N LEU A 752 39.18 3.32 10.20
CA LEU A 752 38.18 3.59 11.23
C LEU A 752 38.82 3.85 12.61
N ALA A 753 39.84 3.10 12.99
CA ALA A 753 40.54 3.32 14.25
C ALA A 753 41.24 4.70 14.29
N ILE A 754 41.80 5.16 13.17
CA ILE A 754 42.41 6.48 13.05
C ILE A 754 41.33 7.58 13.11
N LEU A 755 40.23 7.42 12.35
CA LEU A 755 39.10 8.34 12.39
C LEU A 755 38.50 8.45 13.81
N GLY A 756 38.35 7.32 14.50
CA GLY A 756 37.87 7.27 15.88
C GLY A 756 38.76 8.01 16.88
N LYS A 757 40.10 7.95 16.71
CA LYS A 757 41.03 8.77 17.50
C LYS A 757 40.76 10.26 17.32
N TRP A 758 40.51 10.69 16.09
CA TRP A 758 40.18 12.08 15.79
C TRP A 758 38.81 12.49 16.35
N LEU A 759 37.79 11.64 16.22
CA LEU A 759 36.43 11.91 16.74
C LEU A 759 36.34 11.92 18.27
N ARG A 760 37.23 11.21 18.98
CA ARG A 760 37.29 11.32 20.44
C ARG A 760 37.67 12.73 20.91
N LEU A 761 38.49 13.43 20.13
CA LEU A 761 38.92 14.79 20.43
C LEU A 761 37.93 15.84 19.93
N ASN A 762 37.45 15.65 18.69
CA ASN A 762 36.69 16.67 17.96
C ASN A 762 35.18 16.38 17.86
N GLY A 763 34.70 15.28 18.46
CA GLY A 763 33.32 14.82 18.31
C GLY A 763 32.26 15.80 18.83
N GLU A 764 32.62 16.73 19.71
CA GLU A 764 31.72 17.80 20.15
C GLU A 764 31.27 18.70 18.98
N ALA A 765 32.15 18.91 17.99
CA ALA A 765 31.85 19.67 16.77
C ALA A 765 30.97 18.90 15.76
N ILE A 766 30.70 17.61 16.03
CA ILE A 766 29.91 16.73 15.16
C ILE A 766 28.59 16.38 15.83
N TYR A 767 28.63 15.72 16.99
CA TYR A 767 27.44 15.12 17.58
C TYR A 767 26.49 16.15 18.20
N GLY A 768 25.24 16.09 17.77
CA GLY A 768 24.20 16.99 18.22
C GLY A 768 24.35 18.44 17.76
N THR A 769 25.11 18.68 16.69
CA THR A 769 25.20 19.98 16.06
C THR A 769 24.16 20.14 14.94
N SER A 770 23.94 21.38 14.52
CA SER A 770 23.19 21.74 13.31
C SER A 770 24.10 22.46 12.32
N PRO A 771 23.68 22.65 11.05
CA PRO A 771 24.34 23.54 10.12
C PRO A 771 24.52 24.94 10.72
N TRP A 772 25.66 25.57 10.44
CA TRP A 772 25.83 27.01 10.61
C TRP A 772 25.48 27.74 9.30
N THR A 773 25.45 29.07 9.31
CA THR A 773 25.10 29.89 8.14
C THR A 773 26.05 29.68 6.95
N THR A 774 27.33 29.42 7.23
CA THR A 774 28.32 28.98 6.23
C THR A 774 28.63 27.51 6.49
N ALA A 775 28.43 26.63 5.51
CA ALA A 775 28.76 25.20 5.67
C ALA A 775 30.26 24.92 5.49
N HIS A 776 30.89 25.59 4.52
CA HIS A 776 32.31 25.43 4.17
C HIS A 776 32.92 26.78 3.73
N GLU A 777 34.16 27.00 4.13
CA GLU A 777 35.04 28.08 3.66
C GLU A 777 36.31 27.43 3.12
N GLY A 778 36.83 27.91 2.00
CA GLY A 778 38.13 27.50 1.48
C GLY A 778 38.09 27.23 -0.03
N PRO A 779 39.27 26.99 -0.64
CA PRO A 779 39.37 26.77 -2.08
C PRO A 779 39.02 25.34 -2.50
N THR A 780 38.94 24.37 -1.58
CA THR A 780 38.77 22.96 -1.95
C THR A 780 37.29 22.64 -2.15
N ALA A 781 36.88 22.50 -3.41
CA ALA A 781 35.57 22.00 -3.78
C ALA A 781 35.72 20.61 -4.42
N ILE A 782 34.99 19.62 -3.88
CA ILE A 782 34.95 18.26 -4.42
C ILE A 782 33.51 17.96 -4.79
N ARG A 783 33.31 17.43 -6.00
CA ARG A 783 31.99 17.02 -6.46
C ARG A 783 31.96 15.51 -6.65
N ILE A 784 31.14 14.84 -5.84
CA ILE A 784 30.90 13.40 -5.93
C ILE A 784 29.40 13.18 -6.13
N THR A 785 29.01 12.79 -7.34
CA THR A 785 27.61 12.63 -7.74
C THR A 785 27.08 11.23 -7.51
N ASP A 786 27.93 10.21 -7.61
CA ASP A 786 27.56 8.80 -7.49
C ASP A 786 28.78 7.87 -7.37
N THR A 787 28.50 6.58 -7.12
CA THR A 787 29.50 5.50 -7.03
C THR A 787 30.35 5.39 -8.30
N GLU A 788 29.74 5.45 -9.49
CA GLU A 788 30.45 5.20 -10.75
C GLU A 788 31.40 6.36 -11.07
N GLN A 789 31.04 7.60 -10.73
CA GLN A 789 31.92 8.75 -10.86
C GLN A 789 33.14 8.58 -9.95
N ARG A 790 32.92 8.24 -8.67
CA ARG A 790 34.02 8.03 -7.72
C ARG A 790 34.94 6.89 -8.13
N GLU A 791 34.40 5.83 -8.74
CA GLU A 791 35.18 4.73 -9.32
C GLU A 791 36.03 5.16 -10.52
N ARG A 792 35.44 5.89 -11.47
CA ARG A 792 36.15 6.35 -12.68
C ARG A 792 37.20 7.42 -12.39
N GLU A 793 36.90 8.36 -11.50
CA GLU A 793 37.71 9.58 -11.31
C GLU A 793 38.68 9.48 -10.12
N GLY A 794 38.40 8.57 -9.18
CA GLY A 794 39.10 8.47 -7.90
C GLY A 794 38.74 9.62 -6.95
N PHE A 795 39.34 9.63 -5.76
CA PHE A 795 39.31 10.79 -4.87
C PHE A 795 40.56 11.65 -5.07
N LYS A 796 40.38 12.85 -5.63
CA LYS A 796 41.46 13.81 -5.85
C LYS A 796 41.15 15.09 -5.07
N ALA A 797 41.77 15.24 -3.91
CA ALA A 797 41.60 16.40 -3.05
C ALA A 797 42.95 16.88 -2.52
N SER A 798 43.14 18.20 -2.54
CA SER A 798 44.31 18.87 -1.96
C SER A 798 43.82 19.89 -0.93
N PHE A 799 43.45 19.41 0.26
CA PHE A 799 42.98 20.27 1.33
C PHE A 799 44.06 21.29 1.73
N THR A 800 43.62 22.50 2.04
CA THR A 800 44.47 23.62 2.44
C THR A 800 44.19 24.01 3.89
N ALA A 801 45.09 24.78 4.49
CA ALA A 801 44.87 25.32 5.84
C ALA A 801 43.78 26.42 5.90
N SER A 802 43.21 26.79 4.74
CA SER A 802 42.07 27.71 4.65
C SER A 802 40.74 26.98 4.50
N ASP A 803 40.73 25.65 4.45
CA ASP A 803 39.52 24.85 4.37
C ASP A 803 38.93 24.60 5.78
N PHE A 804 37.75 25.16 6.03
CA PHE A 804 36.99 25.00 7.27
C PHE A 804 35.57 24.52 6.98
N TRP A 805 35.13 23.49 7.71
CA TRP A 805 33.73 23.08 7.78
C TRP A 805 33.13 23.56 9.08
N PHE A 806 31.88 24.02 9.02
CA PHE A 806 31.24 24.61 10.19
C PHE A 806 29.96 23.90 10.60
N THR A 807 29.77 23.87 11.91
CA THR A 807 28.54 23.43 12.57
C THR A 807 28.27 24.37 13.74
N GLN A 808 27.08 24.31 14.31
CA GLN A 808 26.75 25.07 15.51
C GLN A 808 26.01 24.23 16.54
N LYS A 809 26.13 24.61 17.81
CA LYS A 809 25.39 24.03 18.92
C LYS A 809 25.29 25.03 20.06
N ASN A 810 24.08 25.37 20.47
CA ASN A 810 23.83 26.44 21.44
C ASN A 810 24.50 27.74 20.95
N ASP A 811 25.21 28.47 21.83
CA ASP A 811 25.93 29.72 21.49
C ASP A 811 27.32 29.50 20.88
N PHE A 812 27.62 28.28 20.41
CA PHE A 812 28.92 27.93 19.86
C PHE A 812 28.84 27.63 18.36
N VAL A 813 29.80 28.18 17.62
CA VAL A 813 30.16 27.74 16.27
C VAL A 813 31.42 26.91 16.36
N TYR A 814 31.47 25.83 15.60
CA TYR A 814 32.67 25.01 15.45
C TYR A 814 33.24 25.21 14.06
N ALA A 815 34.56 25.39 13.97
CA ALA A 815 35.28 25.48 12.72
C ALA A 815 36.32 24.35 12.66
N MET A 816 36.13 23.41 11.75
CA MET A 816 36.92 22.17 11.65
C MET A 816 37.84 22.22 10.44
N ALA A 817 39.13 22.04 10.67
CA ALA A 817 40.15 22.04 9.62
C ALA A 817 40.80 20.65 9.48
N LEU A 818 41.02 20.23 8.23
CA LEU A 818 41.71 18.97 7.93
C LEU A 818 43.24 19.12 7.93
N VAL A 819 43.74 20.33 7.74
CA VAL A 819 45.17 20.68 7.59
C VAL A 819 45.58 21.72 8.61
N VAL A 820 46.74 21.51 9.24
CA VAL A 820 47.37 22.49 10.14
C VAL A 820 48.25 23.45 9.31
N PRO A 821 48.10 24.78 9.44
CA PRO A 821 48.93 25.75 8.71
C PRO A 821 50.39 25.68 9.12
N LYS A 822 51.30 25.86 8.15
CA LYS A 822 52.73 26.04 8.43
C LYS A 822 52.93 27.29 9.30
N GLY A 823 53.65 27.12 10.41
CA GLY A 823 53.87 28.20 11.39
C GLY A 823 52.70 28.45 12.35
N GLY A 824 51.62 27.65 12.26
CA GLY A 824 50.51 27.66 13.21
C GLY A 824 49.58 28.87 13.13
N ILE A 825 49.69 29.71 12.10
CA ILE A 825 48.83 30.90 11.95
C ILE A 825 47.52 30.53 11.23
N VAL A 826 46.40 30.79 11.90
CA VAL A 826 45.05 30.45 11.44
C VAL A 826 44.29 31.73 11.16
N ASN A 827 43.53 31.76 10.06
CA ASN A 827 42.57 32.81 9.76
C ASN A 827 41.25 32.19 9.26
N VAL A 828 40.16 32.47 9.96
CA VAL A 828 38.80 32.01 9.61
C VAL A 828 37.98 33.21 9.14
N LYS A 829 37.85 33.40 7.82
CA LYS A 829 37.27 34.63 7.23
C LYS A 829 35.77 34.76 7.47
N SER A 830 35.08 33.63 7.59
CA SER A 830 33.64 33.57 7.84
C SER A 830 33.27 34.15 9.21
N LEU A 831 34.23 34.22 10.14
CA LEU A 831 34.09 34.79 11.48
C LEU A 831 34.75 36.16 11.59
N ASN A 832 34.56 37.02 10.59
CA ASN A 832 34.95 38.42 10.72
C ASN A 832 34.01 39.19 11.66
N GLN A 833 34.50 40.32 12.18
CA GLN A 833 33.83 41.11 13.21
C GLN A 833 32.44 41.61 12.79
N SER A 834 32.24 41.90 11.49
CA SER A 834 30.97 42.37 10.95
C SER A 834 29.87 41.28 10.91
N LYS A 835 30.25 40.00 10.85
CA LYS A 835 29.31 38.88 10.73
C LYS A 835 28.91 38.26 12.06
N ALA A 836 29.86 38.11 12.98
CA ALA A 836 29.61 37.54 14.30
C ALA A 836 30.66 38.02 15.30
N LYS A 837 30.24 38.46 16.49
CA LYS A 837 31.18 38.88 17.54
C LYS A 837 31.72 37.66 18.28
N VAL A 838 33.03 37.45 18.31
CA VAL A 838 33.64 36.32 19.04
C VAL A 838 33.94 36.72 20.49
N LYS A 839 33.49 35.90 21.45
CA LYS A 839 33.76 36.09 22.89
C LYS A 839 34.95 35.29 23.39
N SER A 840 35.11 34.06 22.91
CA SER A 840 36.21 33.18 23.30
C SER A 840 36.44 32.11 22.25
N VAL A 841 37.69 31.68 22.11
CA VAL A 841 38.08 30.57 21.24
C VAL A 841 38.78 29.49 22.06
N GLU A 842 38.35 28.26 21.86
CA GLU A 842 38.99 27.06 22.39
C GLU A 842 39.37 26.15 21.22
N ILE A 843 40.52 25.49 21.32
CA ILE A 843 40.86 24.38 20.43
C ILE A 843 40.48 23.09 21.16
N LEU A 844 39.58 22.30 20.58
CA LEU A 844 39.05 21.10 21.24
C LEU A 844 40.17 20.17 21.68
N GLY A 845 40.18 19.84 22.98
CA GLY A 845 41.19 19.00 23.62
C GLY A 845 42.53 19.68 23.92
N PHE A 846 42.70 20.96 23.60
CA PHE A 846 43.93 21.70 23.84
C PHE A 846 43.77 22.97 24.67
N GLY A 847 42.54 23.45 24.88
CA GLY A 847 42.19 24.55 25.78
C GLY A 847 41.95 25.90 25.07
N GLN A 848 41.72 26.95 25.86
CA GLN A 848 41.52 28.31 25.35
C GLN A 848 42.77 28.86 24.65
N VAL A 849 42.56 29.72 23.67
CA VAL A 849 43.62 30.37 22.90
C VAL A 849 43.30 31.85 22.69
N ASP A 850 44.32 32.69 22.72
CA ASP A 850 44.20 34.10 22.37
C ASP A 850 43.89 34.25 20.88
N PHE A 851 43.07 35.25 20.56
CA PHE A 851 42.68 35.55 19.19
C PHE A 851 42.61 37.05 18.95
N GLN A 852 42.69 37.43 17.69
CA GLN A 852 42.34 38.75 17.19
C GLN A 852 41.20 38.59 16.19
N GLN A 853 40.28 39.54 16.17
CA GLN A 853 39.16 39.53 15.23
C GLN A 853 39.04 40.92 14.61
N ASP A 854 39.03 40.96 13.29
CA ASP A 854 38.85 42.16 12.49
C ASP A 854 37.86 41.90 11.35
N ASP A 855 37.75 42.84 10.40
CA ASP A 855 36.90 42.70 9.22
C ASP A 855 37.40 41.64 8.22
N HIS A 856 38.64 41.15 8.38
CA HIS A 856 39.23 40.13 7.53
C HIS A 856 39.09 38.70 8.07
N GLY A 857 38.80 38.53 9.37
CA GLY A 857 38.48 37.23 9.96
C GLY A 857 38.88 37.07 11.42
N LEU A 858 38.70 35.85 11.92
CA LEU A 858 39.20 35.42 13.23
C LEU A 858 40.61 34.85 13.07
N GLN A 859 41.59 35.49 13.71
CA GLN A 859 43.01 35.17 13.61
C GLN A 859 43.54 34.64 14.95
N LEU A 860 44.29 33.54 14.91
CA LEU A 860 44.92 32.96 16.11
C LEU A 860 46.19 32.18 15.78
N LYS A 861 47.00 31.92 16.81
CA LYS A 861 48.20 31.10 16.71
C LYS A 861 48.01 29.77 17.42
N LEU A 862 48.16 28.67 16.70
CA LEU A 862 48.08 27.32 17.24
C LEU A 862 49.26 27.05 18.19
N PRO A 863 49.02 26.35 19.32
CA PRO A 863 50.11 25.85 20.16
C PRO A 863 51.02 24.88 19.41
N LYS A 864 52.34 24.92 19.69
CA LYS A 864 53.34 24.02 19.07
C LYS A 864 52.98 22.53 19.14
N LYS A 865 52.28 22.10 20.20
CA LYS A 865 51.79 20.71 20.38
C LYS A 865 50.82 20.25 19.27
N ILE A 866 50.20 21.18 18.54
CA ILE A 866 49.24 20.90 17.45
C ILE A 866 49.90 21.03 16.07
N GLU A 867 51.00 21.80 15.96
CA GLU A 867 51.66 22.08 14.67
C GLU A 867 52.04 20.81 13.88
N ASN A 868 52.28 19.70 14.58
CA ASN A 868 52.62 18.39 13.98
C ASN A 868 51.43 17.42 13.88
N ASN A 869 50.20 17.87 14.16
CA ASN A 869 49.02 17.00 14.09
C ASN A 869 48.57 16.80 12.64
N SER A 870 48.83 15.64 12.08
CA SER A 870 48.45 15.29 10.71
C SER A 870 46.94 15.13 10.49
N LEU A 871 46.13 15.09 11.56
CA LEU A 871 44.68 14.92 11.49
C LEU A 871 43.91 16.24 11.68
N GLY A 872 44.58 17.39 11.64
CA GLY A 872 43.91 18.69 11.75
C GLY A 872 43.35 18.97 13.16
N TYR A 873 42.37 19.87 13.26
CA TYR A 873 41.86 20.37 14.54
C TYR A 873 40.44 20.94 14.39
N ALA A 874 39.75 21.13 15.52
CA ALA A 874 38.49 21.84 15.59
C ALA A 874 38.56 22.99 16.60
N LEU A 875 38.08 24.16 16.18
CA LEU A 875 37.87 25.31 17.05
C LEU A 875 36.45 25.27 17.58
N LYS A 876 36.28 25.62 18.86
CA LYS A 876 35.00 25.88 19.52
C LYS A 876 34.94 27.36 19.86
N ILE A 877 33.98 28.06 19.28
CA ILE A 877 33.98 29.52 19.19
C ILE A 877 32.68 30.01 19.78
N LYS A 878 32.76 30.72 20.91
CA LYS A 878 31.57 31.28 21.57
C LYS A 878 31.21 32.60 20.91
N LEU A 879 29.97 32.72 20.43
CA LEU A 879 29.47 33.95 19.85
C LEU A 879 28.88 34.90 20.90
N GLY A 880 28.89 36.18 20.55
CA GLY A 880 28.62 37.35 21.38
C GLY A 880 27.18 37.76 21.47
#